data_AF-A0A5J6VU08-F1
#
_entry.id   AF-A0A5J6VU08-F1
#
_cell.length_a   1.000
_cell.length_b   1.000
_cell.length_c   1.000
_cell.angle_alpha   90.00
_cell.angle_beta   90.00
_cell.angle_gamma   90.00
#
_symmetry.space_group_name_H-M   'P 1'
#
loop_
_entity.id
_entity.type
_entity.pdbx_description
1 polymer ?
#
loop_
_entity_poly.entity_id
_entity_poly.type
_entity_poly.pdbx_seq_one_letter_code
_entity_poly.pdbx_strand_id
1 'polypeptide(L)'
;MKKNNRKMSSIRAWVTLIVAGGVPLYAAGAYAAPVADQTRAASNVLQSRQSRPNDVISNIYTQKNRSLAAIGTAEQKIWAAINSNHLRTAQALIQRTTTQFPGWQPQPTMGFVLLVKTIWAEIRVGQVGLARMNMEQLQTRYGQGALADKTRVSLVSMRNVLEENRLWHLLGEGHLQALQFAIQQIQSEDPGYQPPQKMLEMMHQGLAARAVGRLERQKAWTQIVALHDQTPSVFTLAYSGNRQAWAEALAATGHPRHATLIYISLLQHCQHAAQAQGILNQAANRLPPQEMQVLYTRAQAQFRGHQQTLEKQHLQYVLMMASRAHSAHQNAEAAALVVPESVAINQLHKASDARLMGAILGANHQSHEALQWWIRAARWSGKAADWQTVGNIAMADNDVPVAREAMAHLPAGTPASEHFRRHNDIMAALRDYKNRDYKGTLQHLHAAQQFGPLSPGMDTIKAWSLVHTKDYAAASALFTALYRQDPSSGNAVGVLIADQQTHNLAHTYQLAATTKGPLASHLPMTTMRDHRADINTIPWRFMPPDQIVPPLARSSYLALGGAWEERGGSNSGMTKMTEYLPSLQAQWGINWHLAAFAQLSSPNLYGGQPTSGQLPTLNVASTTSGNATGHVWQTPQFLLGVDNREPHQHWRAALGWTSPSGIGGGTVQGLLRYTFIPSSTGSNWSVHLLRDSVRQTLLSYNGVQENIQTTTTAGRTLDLPYTWGAAIRNQVGASGYLSGGKHGWSLIGTLHLNAVTGQNIQTNFGASTYLAAMKPVFTGAGWWVTVGPSVYAETYARNADFTSPGYGGYFSPQMMVQPSLSASASHWWHGGGVNISAAVGYQWLHQAGGPYLGFSPLRSQVAASLGTQGLVLSPYASSSGHNIAGSVNVVLTQRLSTHWYLDAGAAYQANPAFQQAQAGLDIRYVFGENHARTFIPAQYVAGMGRYE
;
A
#
# COMPACT_ATOMS: atom_id res chain seq x y z
N MET A 1 33.05 -33.45 20.05
CA MET A 1 33.16 -34.33 18.86
C MET A 1 32.24 -33.82 17.75
N LYS A 2 32.38 -34.37 16.52
CA LYS A 2 31.51 -34.29 15.31
C LYS A 2 30.20 -33.47 15.37
N LYS A 3 29.80 -32.73 14.32
CA LYS A 3 30.48 -32.16 13.12
C LYS A 3 29.44 -31.25 12.43
N ASN A 4 29.77 -30.01 12.08
CA ASN A 4 28.79 -29.09 11.48
C ASN A 4 29.45 -28.19 10.43
N ASN A 5 29.14 -28.35 9.13
CA ASN A 5 29.19 -27.27 8.14
C ASN A 5 28.65 -27.62 6.74
N ARG A 6 28.34 -26.57 5.97
CA ARG A 6 27.71 -26.56 4.63
C ARG A 6 28.67 -26.88 3.47
N LYS A 7 28.13 -27.40 2.36
CA LYS A 7 28.50 -27.10 0.95
C LYS A 7 27.21 -27.26 0.11
N MET A 8 26.78 -26.24 -0.63
CA MET A 8 27.08 -25.96 -2.05
C MET A 8 26.61 -27.05 -3.03
N SER A 9 25.67 -26.68 -3.90
CA SER A 9 25.48 -27.22 -5.25
C SER A 9 25.53 -26.06 -6.26
N SER A 10 25.86 -26.34 -7.52
CA SER A 10 26.20 -25.33 -8.54
C SER A 10 25.39 -25.46 -9.83
N ILE A 11 25.25 -24.34 -10.55
CA ILE A 11 24.42 -24.20 -11.77
C ILE A 11 25.17 -24.67 -13.03
N ARG A 12 24.46 -25.36 -13.93
CA ARG A 12 24.63 -25.31 -15.41
C ARG A 12 23.26 -25.59 -16.09
N ALA A 13 22.90 -25.08 -17.27
CA ALA A 13 23.05 -23.76 -17.91
C ALA A 13 22.20 -23.70 -19.23
N TRP A 14 22.01 -22.50 -19.81
CA TRP A 14 21.56 -22.17 -21.21
C TRP A 14 20.06 -22.07 -21.62
N VAL A 15 19.59 -20.81 -21.76
CA VAL A 15 18.91 -20.15 -22.93
C VAL A 15 17.56 -20.63 -23.53
N THR A 16 16.55 -19.73 -23.57
CA THR A 16 15.80 -19.31 -24.80
C THR A 16 15.12 -17.91 -24.64
N LEU A 17 14.15 -17.52 -25.50
CA LEU A 17 13.83 -16.12 -25.93
C LEU A 17 12.51 -15.45 -25.37
N ILE A 18 11.97 -14.42 -26.06
CA ILE A 18 11.15 -13.30 -25.50
C ILE A 18 9.82 -13.00 -26.28
N VAL A 19 8.76 -12.54 -25.56
CA VAL A 19 7.62 -11.61 -25.96
C VAL A 19 6.15 -12.07 -26.25
N ALA A 20 5.20 -11.41 -25.52
CA ALA A 20 3.81 -10.92 -25.81
C ALA A 20 2.50 -11.76 -25.91
N GLY A 21 1.38 -11.10 -25.50
CA GLY A 21 -0.07 -11.43 -25.70
C GLY A 21 -0.82 -11.95 -24.44
N GLY A 22 -2.09 -11.62 -24.11
CA GLY A 22 -3.14 -10.70 -24.60
C GLY A 22 -4.46 -10.83 -23.75
N VAL A 23 -5.41 -9.87 -23.76
CA VAL A 23 -6.63 -9.81 -22.86
C VAL A 23 -7.97 -9.99 -23.63
N PRO A 24 -9.11 -10.39 -22.99
CA PRO A 24 -10.31 -9.51 -22.86
C PRO A 24 -11.21 -9.71 -21.57
N LEU A 25 -12.52 -9.33 -21.59
CA LEU A 25 -13.35 -8.79 -20.45
C LEU A 25 -14.86 -9.28 -20.37
N TYR A 26 -15.65 -8.76 -19.37
CA TYR A 26 -17.17 -8.66 -19.22
C TYR A 26 -17.98 -9.81 -18.49
N ALA A 27 -19.19 -9.70 -17.84
CA ALA A 27 -20.14 -8.62 -17.35
C ALA A 27 -21.23 -9.13 -16.26
N ALA A 28 -22.36 -8.41 -15.94
CA ALA A 28 -23.18 -8.41 -14.64
C ALA A 28 -24.77 -8.71 -14.64
N GLY A 29 -25.56 -8.61 -13.50
CA GLY A 29 -27.08 -8.74 -13.33
C GLY A 29 -27.81 -8.60 -11.90
N ALA A 30 -29.20 -8.46 -11.72
CA ALA A 30 -30.02 -8.13 -10.43
C ALA A 30 -31.65 -8.35 -10.31
N TYR A 31 -32.44 -7.91 -9.21
CA TYR A 31 -33.98 -7.66 -8.90
C TYR A 31 -34.93 -8.63 -7.96
N ALA A 32 -36.21 -8.52 -7.35
CA ALA A 32 -37.52 -7.66 -7.13
C ALA A 32 -38.55 -8.03 -5.87
N ALA A 33 -39.87 -7.56 -5.66
CA ALA A 33 -40.78 -7.69 -4.37
C ALA A 33 -42.47 -7.74 -4.31
N PRO A 34 -43.40 -7.22 -3.33
CA PRO A 34 -44.70 -7.84 -2.70
C PRO A 34 -46.15 -7.08 -2.43
N VAL A 35 -47.26 -7.61 -1.72
CA VAL A 35 -48.73 -7.03 -1.49
C VAL A 35 -49.80 -7.58 -0.34
N ALA A 36 -51.06 -7.01 -0.03
CA ALA A 36 -52.21 -7.39 0.99
C ALA A 36 -53.68 -6.61 0.92
N ASP A 37 -54.91 -6.66 1.61
CA ASP A 37 -55.89 -7.51 2.52
C ASP A 37 -57.39 -6.92 3.01
N GLN A 38 -58.44 -7.71 3.51
CA GLN A 38 -59.65 -7.60 4.54
C GLN A 38 -61.25 -7.11 4.52
N THR A 39 -62.27 -7.92 5.06
CA THR A 39 -63.65 -7.79 5.87
C THR A 39 -65.17 -7.26 5.49
N ARG A 40 -66.33 -7.68 6.19
CA ARG A 40 -67.72 -7.01 6.64
C ARG A 40 -69.25 -7.63 6.37
N ALA A 41 -70.40 -7.47 7.20
CA ALA A 41 -71.90 -7.96 6.99
C ALA A 41 -73.22 -7.65 7.98
N ALA A 42 -74.56 -7.83 7.56
CA ALA A 42 -75.99 -8.31 8.13
C ALA A 42 -77.19 -7.62 9.04
N SER A 43 -78.60 -7.89 8.89
CA SER A 43 -79.89 -7.79 9.86
C SER A 43 -81.48 -7.80 9.37
N ASN A 44 -82.59 -8.07 10.23
CA ASN A 44 -84.13 -7.61 10.29
C ASN A 44 -85.52 -8.52 10.19
N VAL A 45 -86.80 -8.16 10.74
CA VAL A 45 -88.22 -8.89 10.72
C VAL A 45 -89.64 -8.25 11.30
N LEU A 46 -90.98 -8.65 11.00
CA LEU A 46 -92.41 -8.14 11.49
C LEU A 46 -93.82 -9.04 11.47
N GLN A 47 -95.12 -8.58 11.84
CA GLN A 47 -96.52 -9.32 12.00
C GLN A 47 -98.02 -8.59 12.13
N SER A 48 -99.29 -9.22 12.08
CA SER A 48 -100.77 -8.66 12.28
C SER A 48 -102.14 -9.58 12.49
N ARG A 49 -103.48 -9.12 12.70
CA ARG A 49 -104.84 -9.85 13.13
C ARG A 49 -106.37 -9.21 12.97
N GLN A 50 -107.61 -9.80 13.36
CA GLN A 50 -109.07 -9.18 13.68
C GLN A 50 -110.54 -10.00 13.62
N SER A 51 -111.81 -9.54 14.13
CA SER A 51 -113.07 -10.39 14.67
C SER A 51 -114.60 -10.00 15.27
N ARG A 52 -115.85 -10.67 15.22
CA ARG A 52 -117.11 -10.40 16.17
C ARG A 52 -118.73 -10.58 15.84
N PRO A 53 -119.82 -10.04 16.58
CA PRO A 53 -121.34 -10.44 16.68
C PRO A 53 -122.60 -9.41 16.87
N ASN A 54 -123.96 -9.77 16.97
CA ASN A 54 -125.22 -9.00 17.50
C ASN A 54 -126.63 -9.76 17.72
N ASP A 55 -127.86 -9.12 17.91
CA ASP A 55 -129.15 -9.50 18.70
C ASP A 55 -130.56 -9.78 18.00
N VAL A 56 -131.62 -10.41 18.65
CA VAL A 56 -133.15 -10.30 18.44
C VAL A 56 -134.10 -11.30 19.25
N ILE A 57 -135.43 -11.00 19.40
CA ILE A 57 -136.48 -11.66 20.26
C ILE A 57 -137.53 -12.57 19.53
N SER A 58 -137.98 -13.70 20.13
CA SER A 58 -139.42 -14.16 20.23
C SER A 58 -139.61 -15.58 20.85
N ASN A 59 -140.85 -15.90 21.29
CA ASN A 59 -141.37 -17.23 21.67
C ASN A 59 -140.59 -18.09 22.70
N ILE A 60 -140.72 -17.79 24.00
CA ILE A 60 -140.42 -18.76 25.07
C ILE A 60 -141.71 -19.46 25.53
N TYR A 61 -141.90 -20.73 25.13
CA TYR A 61 -142.90 -21.60 25.75
C TYR A 61 -142.51 -21.90 27.20
N THR A 62 -143.26 -21.38 28.17
CA THR A 62 -143.10 -21.73 29.58
C THR A 62 -143.94 -22.96 29.94
N GLN A 63 -143.26 -24.10 30.12
CA GLN A 63 -143.83 -25.17 30.94
C GLN A 63 -144.08 -24.64 32.37
N LYS A 64 -145.07 -25.20 33.07
CA LYS A 64 -145.65 -24.65 34.32
C LYS A 64 -144.60 -24.14 35.32
N ASN A 65 -144.87 -22.95 35.87
CA ASN A 65 -144.24 -22.35 37.07
C ASN A 65 -142.82 -21.74 36.93
N ARG A 66 -142.50 -21.03 35.84
CA ARG A 66 -141.38 -20.04 35.82
C ARG A 66 -141.78 -18.73 35.13
N SER A 67 -141.42 -17.60 35.75
CA SER A 67 -141.81 -16.24 35.33
C SER A 67 -140.61 -15.36 34.97
N LEU A 68 -140.86 -14.23 34.30
CA LEU A 68 -139.86 -13.25 33.84
C LEU A 68 -138.91 -12.76 34.96
N ALA A 69 -139.39 -12.67 36.21
CA ALA A 69 -138.57 -12.29 37.36
C ALA A 69 -137.35 -13.21 37.58
N ALA A 70 -137.45 -14.49 37.22
CA ALA A 70 -136.35 -15.44 37.34
C ALA A 70 -135.23 -15.18 36.30
N ILE A 71 -135.58 -14.62 35.13
CA ILE A 71 -134.61 -14.22 34.10
C ILE A 71 -133.87 -12.95 34.56
N GLY A 72 -134.59 -11.89 34.96
CA GLY A 72 -133.95 -10.67 35.48
C GLY A 72 -133.04 -10.92 36.69
N THR A 73 -133.43 -11.83 37.59
CA THR A 73 -132.58 -12.28 38.71
C THR A 73 -131.30 -13.00 38.25
N ALA A 74 -131.34 -13.68 37.10
CA ALA A 74 -130.16 -14.32 36.51
C ALA A 74 -129.25 -13.30 35.80
N GLU A 75 -129.83 -12.35 35.05
CA GLU A 75 -129.11 -11.25 34.40
C GLU A 75 -128.34 -10.38 35.40
N GLN A 76 -128.95 -10.04 36.55
CA GLN A 76 -128.27 -9.32 37.62
C GLN A 76 -127.05 -10.09 38.17
N LYS A 77 -127.17 -11.41 38.35
CA LYS A 77 -126.04 -12.26 38.80
C LYS A 77 -124.93 -12.36 37.77
N ILE A 78 -125.27 -12.37 36.48
CA ILE A 78 -124.28 -12.31 35.39
C ILE A 78 -123.57 -10.96 35.39
N TRP A 79 -124.30 -9.84 35.42
CA TRP A 79 -123.70 -8.50 35.44
C TRP A 79 -122.83 -8.27 36.69
N ALA A 80 -123.24 -8.77 37.86
CA ALA A 80 -122.40 -8.76 39.06
C ALA A 80 -121.09 -9.52 38.85
N ALA A 81 -121.13 -10.73 38.29
CA ALA A 81 -119.93 -11.51 37.98
C ALA A 81 -119.01 -10.83 36.95
N ILE A 82 -119.57 -10.17 35.93
CA ILE A 82 -118.80 -9.38 34.94
C ILE A 82 -118.13 -8.19 35.63
N ASN A 83 -118.87 -7.43 36.45
CA ASN A 83 -118.36 -6.22 37.08
C ASN A 83 -117.26 -6.54 38.09
N SER A 84 -117.43 -7.59 38.90
CA SER A 84 -116.41 -8.14 39.82
C SER A 84 -115.26 -8.90 39.14
N ASN A 85 -115.14 -8.89 37.80
CA ASN A 85 -114.12 -9.62 37.02
C ASN A 85 -114.10 -11.15 37.25
N HIS A 86 -115.21 -11.76 37.70
CA HIS A 86 -115.37 -13.22 37.79
C HIS A 86 -115.80 -13.80 36.43
N LEU A 87 -114.95 -13.62 35.42
CA LEU A 87 -115.32 -13.73 34.01
C LEU A 87 -115.74 -15.15 33.58
N ARG A 88 -115.05 -16.19 34.07
CA ARG A 88 -115.48 -17.59 33.85
C ARG A 88 -116.83 -17.88 34.49
N THR A 89 -117.07 -17.35 35.69
CA THR A 89 -118.34 -17.47 36.41
C THR A 89 -119.46 -16.76 35.66
N ALA A 90 -119.20 -15.60 35.08
CA ALA A 90 -120.15 -14.90 34.21
C ALA A 90 -120.51 -15.73 32.97
N GLN A 91 -119.53 -16.31 32.26
CA GLN A 91 -119.77 -17.20 31.13
C GLN A 91 -120.63 -18.42 31.52
N ALA A 92 -120.29 -19.09 32.63
CA ALA A 92 -121.07 -20.24 33.13
C ALA A 92 -122.50 -19.85 33.54
N LEU A 93 -122.71 -18.66 34.12
CA LEU A 93 -124.03 -18.14 34.45
C LEU A 93 -124.85 -17.79 33.20
N ILE A 94 -124.23 -17.21 32.15
CA ILE A 94 -124.90 -16.99 30.86
C ILE A 94 -125.37 -18.33 30.28
N GLN A 95 -124.45 -19.30 30.14
CA GLN A 95 -124.74 -20.59 29.50
C GLN A 95 -125.79 -21.41 30.29
N ARG A 96 -125.78 -21.32 31.63
CA ARG A 96 -126.83 -21.87 32.49
C ARG A 96 -128.17 -21.16 32.31
N THR A 97 -128.17 -19.84 32.11
CA THR A 97 -129.41 -19.08 31.92
C THR A 97 -130.04 -19.36 30.55
N THR A 98 -129.24 -19.43 29.48
CA THR A 98 -129.71 -19.80 28.13
C THR A 98 -130.26 -21.24 28.08
N THR A 99 -129.61 -22.20 28.74
CA THR A 99 -130.13 -23.58 28.82
C THR A 99 -131.37 -23.71 29.71
N GLN A 100 -131.50 -22.87 30.75
CA GLN A 100 -132.68 -22.85 31.64
C GLN A 100 -133.88 -22.09 31.04
N PHE A 101 -133.64 -21.19 30.09
CA PHE A 101 -134.64 -20.35 29.42
C PHE A 101 -134.37 -20.31 27.89
N PRO A 102 -134.81 -21.31 27.11
CA PRO A 102 -134.28 -21.58 25.76
C PRO A 102 -134.42 -20.48 24.69
N GLY A 103 -135.26 -19.46 24.90
CA GLY A 103 -135.38 -18.30 24.01
C GLY A 103 -134.95 -16.97 24.65
N TRP A 104 -134.25 -17.00 25.79
CA TRP A 104 -133.52 -15.83 26.30
C TRP A 104 -132.12 -15.80 25.70
N GLN A 105 -131.72 -14.63 25.18
CA GLN A 105 -130.36 -14.36 24.73
C GLN A 105 -129.72 -13.23 25.54
N PRO A 106 -128.41 -13.30 25.86
CA PRO A 106 -127.72 -12.28 26.63
C PRO A 106 -127.55 -10.99 25.81
N GLN A 107 -127.89 -9.85 26.40
CA GLN A 107 -127.77 -8.54 25.74
C GLN A 107 -126.37 -8.31 25.13
N PRO A 108 -126.25 -7.71 23.93
CA PRO A 108 -124.97 -7.48 23.26
C PRO A 108 -123.95 -6.70 24.11
N THR A 109 -124.44 -5.77 24.94
CA THR A 109 -123.64 -5.00 25.92
C THR A 109 -123.00 -5.89 26.98
N MET A 110 -123.73 -6.89 27.48
CA MET A 110 -123.26 -7.88 28.46
C MET A 110 -122.14 -8.74 27.87
N GLY A 111 -122.31 -9.19 26.63
CA GLY A 111 -121.25 -9.91 25.91
C GLY A 111 -120.00 -9.05 25.62
N PHE A 112 -120.19 -7.77 25.30
CA PHE A 112 -119.10 -6.83 25.00
C PHE A 112 -118.21 -6.58 26.22
N VAL A 113 -118.80 -6.14 27.34
CA VAL A 113 -118.04 -5.77 28.55
C VAL A 113 -117.30 -6.98 29.15
N LEU A 114 -117.91 -8.16 29.13
CA LEU A 114 -117.29 -9.41 29.57
C LEU A 114 -115.97 -9.68 28.82
N LEU A 115 -115.99 -9.62 27.49
CA LEU A 115 -114.80 -9.91 26.69
C LEU A 115 -113.75 -8.79 26.76
N VAL A 116 -114.16 -7.52 26.80
CA VAL A 116 -113.24 -6.38 27.03
C VAL A 116 -112.44 -6.58 28.33
N LYS A 117 -113.10 -7.07 29.39
CA LYS A 117 -112.44 -7.42 30.65
C LYS A 117 -111.54 -8.66 30.52
N THR A 118 -111.96 -9.69 29.77
CA THR A 118 -111.14 -10.90 29.53
C THR A 118 -109.80 -10.53 28.89
N ILE A 119 -109.84 -9.71 27.84
CA ILE A 119 -108.64 -9.23 27.15
C ILE A 119 -107.70 -8.50 28.12
N TRP A 120 -108.22 -7.53 28.88
CA TRP A 120 -107.39 -6.76 29.82
C TRP A 120 -106.79 -7.62 30.95
N ALA A 121 -107.46 -8.71 31.34
CA ALA A 121 -106.88 -9.70 32.23
C ALA A 121 -105.75 -10.49 31.54
N GLU A 122 -105.98 -10.99 30.32
CA GLU A 122 -105.01 -11.76 29.53
C GLU A 122 -103.75 -10.95 29.20
N ILE A 123 -103.89 -9.65 28.86
CA ILE A 123 -102.76 -8.71 28.69
C ILE A 123 -101.97 -8.62 30.01
N ARG A 124 -102.65 -8.46 31.15
CA ARG A 124 -102.02 -8.28 32.47
C ARG A 124 -101.28 -9.53 32.96
N VAL A 125 -101.73 -10.74 32.59
CA VAL A 125 -101.03 -12.00 32.91
C VAL A 125 -100.09 -12.48 31.79
N GLY A 126 -99.75 -11.60 30.83
CA GLY A 126 -98.78 -11.90 29.76
C GLY A 126 -99.25 -12.92 28.72
N GLN A 127 -100.53 -13.31 28.72
CA GLN A 127 -101.11 -14.23 27.72
C GLN A 127 -101.44 -13.51 26.42
N VAL A 128 -100.44 -12.84 25.84
CA VAL A 128 -100.55 -11.98 24.64
C VAL A 128 -101.20 -12.72 23.46
N GLY A 129 -100.95 -14.02 23.31
CA GLY A 129 -101.58 -14.85 22.28
C GLY A 129 -103.11 -14.92 22.41
N LEU A 130 -103.61 -15.16 23.63
CA LEU A 130 -105.04 -15.23 23.94
C LEU A 130 -105.68 -13.83 23.99
N ALA A 131 -104.99 -12.84 24.56
CA ALA A 131 -105.43 -11.44 24.50
C ALA A 131 -105.63 -10.97 23.04
N ARG A 132 -104.63 -11.21 22.18
CA ARG A 132 -104.72 -10.95 20.74
C ARG A 132 -105.75 -11.84 20.04
N MET A 133 -106.20 -12.95 20.64
CA MET A 133 -107.28 -13.83 20.15
C MET A 133 -108.68 -13.43 20.63
N ASN A 134 -108.79 -12.71 21.76
CA ASN A 134 -110.06 -12.23 22.32
C ASN A 134 -110.34 -10.76 21.97
N MET A 135 -109.30 -9.95 21.72
CA MET A 135 -109.43 -8.79 20.82
C MET A 135 -109.88 -9.27 19.44
N GLU A 136 -109.38 -10.45 19.03
CA GLU A 136 -109.89 -11.25 17.91
C GLU A 136 -111.22 -11.98 18.24
N GLN A 137 -112.00 -11.41 19.16
CA GLN A 137 -113.45 -11.60 19.33
C GLN A 137 -114.23 -10.26 19.55
N LEU A 138 -113.75 -9.11 19.04
CA LEU A 138 -114.37 -7.78 19.20
C LEU A 138 -114.68 -7.01 17.87
N GLN A 139 -113.67 -6.72 17.02
CA GLN A 139 -113.81 -5.92 15.78
C GLN A 139 -114.84 -6.38 14.70
N THR A 140 -114.60 -7.42 13.88
CA THR A 140 -115.48 -7.97 12.79
C THR A 140 -117.00 -8.07 13.06
N ARG A 141 -117.57 -7.82 14.25
CA ARG A 141 -118.93 -7.22 14.29
C ARG A 141 -119.36 -6.37 15.49
N TYR A 142 -118.73 -6.38 16.69
CA TYR A 142 -119.01 -5.28 17.63
C TYR A 142 -118.42 -3.96 17.11
N GLY A 143 -117.41 -4.03 16.24
CA GLY A 143 -116.86 -2.93 15.45
C GLY A 143 -117.77 -2.43 14.32
N GLN A 144 -119.02 -2.91 14.23
CA GLN A 144 -120.09 -2.35 13.41
C GLN A 144 -121.38 -2.20 14.27
N GLY A 145 -122.27 -1.28 13.90
CA GLY A 145 -123.47 -0.99 14.70
C GLY A 145 -123.19 -0.26 16.01
N ALA A 146 -124.14 -0.31 16.95
CA ALA A 146 -124.21 0.58 18.13
C ALA A 146 -123.06 0.46 19.17
N LEU A 147 -122.11 -0.47 18.99
CA LEU A 147 -120.92 -0.62 19.84
C LEU A 147 -119.60 -0.38 19.08
N ALA A 148 -119.66 0.09 17.82
CA ALA A 148 -118.50 0.23 16.94
C ALA A 148 -117.41 1.16 17.50
N ASP A 149 -117.79 2.35 17.98
CA ASP A 149 -116.80 3.32 18.48
C ASP A 149 -116.19 2.89 19.82
N LYS A 150 -116.99 2.29 20.72
CA LYS A 150 -116.50 1.69 21.97
C LYS A 150 -115.55 0.52 21.70
N THR A 151 -115.82 -0.26 20.66
CA THR A 151 -114.92 -1.31 20.16
C THR A 151 -113.61 -0.71 19.65
N ARG A 152 -113.68 0.30 18.76
CA ARG A 152 -112.49 0.96 18.19
C ARG A 152 -111.58 1.54 19.27
N VAL A 153 -112.14 2.29 20.22
CA VAL A 153 -111.38 2.89 21.34
C VAL A 153 -110.72 1.81 22.21
N SER A 154 -111.47 0.76 22.59
CA SER A 154 -110.93 -0.34 23.41
C SER A 154 -109.73 -1.01 22.74
N LEU A 155 -109.85 -1.31 21.44
CA LEU A 155 -108.82 -1.99 20.66
C LEU A 155 -107.52 -1.17 20.53
N VAL A 156 -107.62 0.15 20.34
CA VAL A 156 -106.45 1.04 20.29
C VAL A 156 -105.71 1.03 21.62
N SER A 157 -106.41 1.23 22.75
CA SER A 157 -105.77 1.18 24.07
C SER A 157 -105.11 -0.16 24.37
N MET A 158 -105.75 -1.27 24.01
CA MET A 158 -105.21 -2.63 24.17
C MET A 158 -103.97 -2.88 23.30
N ARG A 159 -103.95 -2.36 22.05
CA ARG A 159 -102.80 -2.48 21.14
C ARG A 159 -101.58 -1.74 21.69
N ASN A 160 -101.77 -0.51 22.16
CA ASN A 160 -100.66 0.34 22.60
C ASN A 160 -99.93 -0.23 23.84
N VAL A 161 -100.68 -0.77 24.82
CA VAL A 161 -100.08 -1.43 26.01
C VAL A 161 -99.33 -2.72 25.64
N LEU A 162 -99.79 -3.46 24.62
CA LEU A 162 -99.10 -4.67 24.16
C LEU A 162 -97.74 -4.36 23.49
N GLU A 163 -97.64 -3.27 22.73
CA GLU A 163 -96.35 -2.88 22.14
C GLU A 163 -95.42 -2.23 23.18
N GLU A 164 -95.91 -1.45 24.15
CA GLU A 164 -95.03 -0.90 25.22
C GLU A 164 -94.34 -2.02 26.04
N ASN A 165 -95.08 -3.07 26.40
CA ASN A 165 -94.52 -4.23 27.10
C ASN A 165 -93.42 -4.93 26.28
N ARG A 166 -93.57 -4.99 24.95
CA ARG A 166 -92.55 -5.55 24.02
C ARG A 166 -91.29 -4.69 23.99
N LEU A 167 -91.41 -3.36 24.04
CA LEU A 167 -90.26 -2.46 24.09
C LEU A 167 -89.46 -2.64 25.40
N TRP A 168 -90.14 -2.75 26.54
CA TRP A 168 -89.45 -3.03 27.83
C TRP A 168 -88.74 -4.39 27.84
N HIS A 169 -89.27 -5.41 27.15
CA HIS A 169 -88.60 -6.71 27.00
C HIS A 169 -87.28 -6.60 26.22
N LEU A 170 -87.30 -5.90 25.07
CA LEU A 170 -86.10 -5.65 24.25
C LEU A 170 -85.02 -4.85 24.99
N LEU A 171 -85.40 -3.99 25.94
CA LEU A 171 -84.46 -3.32 26.83
C LEU A 171 -83.81 -4.31 27.81
N GLY A 172 -84.62 -5.16 28.46
CA GLY A 172 -84.16 -6.13 29.47
C GLY A 172 -83.24 -7.21 28.91
N GLU A 173 -83.49 -7.68 27.69
CA GLU A 173 -82.62 -8.60 26.95
C GLU A 173 -81.37 -7.90 26.36
N GLY A 174 -81.31 -6.56 26.44
CA GLY A 174 -80.23 -5.77 25.86
C GLY A 174 -80.21 -5.78 24.32
N HIS A 175 -81.35 -5.96 23.66
CA HIS A 175 -81.51 -5.88 22.20
C HIS A 175 -81.69 -4.43 21.73
N LEU A 176 -80.77 -3.56 22.17
CA LEU A 176 -80.92 -2.10 22.14
C LEU A 176 -81.09 -1.49 20.73
N GLN A 177 -80.50 -2.07 19.68
CA GLN A 177 -80.76 -1.62 18.30
C GLN A 177 -82.17 -1.98 17.82
N ALA A 178 -82.68 -3.17 18.18
CA ALA A 178 -84.04 -3.58 17.84
C ALA A 178 -85.08 -2.75 18.61
N LEU A 179 -84.77 -2.37 19.85
CA LEU A 179 -85.55 -1.41 20.63
C LEU A 179 -85.61 -0.03 19.95
N GLN A 180 -84.46 0.52 19.54
CA GLN A 180 -84.39 1.81 18.86
C GLN A 180 -85.22 1.81 17.56
N PHE A 181 -85.09 0.75 16.75
CA PHE A 181 -85.87 0.61 15.52
C PHE A 181 -87.37 0.47 15.78
N ALA A 182 -87.78 -0.35 16.76
CA ALA A 182 -89.18 -0.53 17.11
C ALA A 182 -89.83 0.78 17.61
N ILE A 183 -89.11 1.59 18.40
CA ILE A 183 -89.55 2.93 18.81
C ILE A 183 -89.75 3.83 17.60
N GLN A 184 -88.76 3.91 16.70
CA GLN A 184 -88.85 4.74 15.49
C GLN A 184 -89.99 4.32 14.57
N GLN A 185 -90.22 3.01 14.42
CA GLN A 185 -91.36 2.52 13.65
C GLN A 185 -92.69 2.97 14.27
N ILE A 186 -92.90 2.78 15.58
CA ILE A 186 -94.14 3.19 16.26
C ILE A 186 -94.36 4.71 16.12
N GLN A 187 -93.31 5.53 16.24
CA GLN A 187 -93.39 6.98 16.05
C GLN A 187 -93.68 7.40 14.60
N SER A 188 -93.39 6.55 13.60
CA SER A 188 -93.77 6.76 12.19
C SER A 188 -95.21 6.33 11.88
N GLU A 189 -95.75 5.35 12.62
CA GLU A 189 -97.14 4.88 12.51
C GLU A 189 -98.12 5.70 13.38
N ASP A 190 -97.64 6.29 14.48
CA ASP A 190 -98.37 7.18 15.40
C ASP A 190 -97.45 8.35 15.83
N PRO A 191 -97.51 9.50 15.15
CA PRO A 191 -96.75 10.70 15.51
C PRO A 191 -97.08 11.29 16.88
N GLY A 192 -98.16 10.84 17.54
CA GLY A 192 -98.50 11.20 18.91
C GLY A 192 -97.77 10.36 19.97
N TYR A 193 -97.09 9.28 19.58
CA TYR A 193 -96.47 8.36 20.52
C TYR A 193 -95.19 8.93 21.16
N GLN A 194 -95.24 9.09 22.49
CA GLN A 194 -94.08 9.43 23.32
C GLN A 194 -93.60 8.20 24.09
N PRO A 195 -92.40 7.65 23.81
CA PRO A 195 -91.82 6.55 24.56
C PRO A 195 -91.48 6.96 26.00
N PRO A 196 -91.50 6.04 26.98
CA PRO A 196 -91.10 6.35 28.36
C PRO A 196 -89.66 6.87 28.44
N GLN A 197 -89.45 8.07 28.99
CA GLN A 197 -88.13 8.73 29.04
C GLN A 197 -87.03 7.83 29.62
N LYS A 198 -87.32 7.12 30.72
CA LYS A 198 -86.39 6.18 31.37
C LYS A 198 -85.97 5.01 30.46
N MET A 199 -86.83 4.56 29.55
CA MET A 199 -86.49 3.55 28.54
C MET A 199 -85.49 4.11 27.53
N LEU A 200 -85.72 5.34 27.06
CA LEU A 200 -84.82 6.04 26.15
C LEU A 200 -83.45 6.28 26.81
N GLU A 201 -83.41 6.77 28.06
CA GLU A 201 -82.18 6.97 28.83
C GLU A 201 -81.35 5.68 28.95
N MET A 202 -81.97 4.58 29.39
CA MET A 202 -81.29 3.29 29.54
C MET A 202 -80.83 2.72 28.19
N MET A 203 -81.64 2.89 27.13
CA MET A 203 -81.27 2.51 25.77
C MET A 203 -80.06 3.32 25.27
N HIS A 204 -80.09 4.64 25.40
CA HIS A 204 -79.00 5.52 24.97
C HIS A 204 -77.71 5.25 25.74
N GLN A 205 -77.76 5.05 27.06
CA GLN A 205 -76.60 4.67 27.87
C GLN A 205 -76.03 3.31 27.44
N GLY A 206 -76.87 2.29 27.23
CA GLY A 206 -76.41 0.98 26.78
C GLY A 206 -75.85 0.97 25.35
N LEU A 207 -76.42 1.79 24.45
CA LEU A 207 -75.89 2.00 23.10
C LEU A 207 -74.55 2.75 23.13
N ALA A 208 -74.41 3.77 23.96
CA ALA A 208 -73.16 4.49 24.20
C ALA A 208 -72.08 3.54 24.75
N ALA A 209 -72.39 2.76 25.78
CA ALA A 209 -71.48 1.79 26.38
C ALA A 209 -70.96 0.76 25.35
N ARG A 210 -71.81 0.28 24.44
CA ARG A 210 -71.43 -0.61 23.34
C ARG A 210 -70.74 0.10 22.17
N ALA A 211 -70.96 1.40 21.99
CA ALA A 211 -70.31 2.18 20.95
C ALA A 211 -68.81 2.36 21.23
N VAL A 212 -68.38 2.49 22.49
CA VAL A 212 -66.96 2.63 22.87
C VAL A 212 -66.10 1.52 22.25
N GLY A 213 -66.43 0.26 22.51
CA GLY A 213 -65.72 -0.90 21.94
C GLY A 213 -65.89 -1.09 20.43
N ARG A 214 -66.70 -0.28 19.73
CA ARG A 214 -66.68 -0.18 18.26
C ARG A 214 -65.71 0.92 17.82
N LEU A 215 -65.80 2.09 18.43
CA LEU A 215 -64.94 3.26 18.15
C LEU A 215 -63.46 2.96 18.40
N GLU A 216 -63.16 2.22 19.47
CA GLU A 216 -61.83 1.74 19.84
C GLU A 216 -61.20 0.90 18.70
N ARG A 217 -61.93 -0.11 18.20
CA ARG A 217 -61.50 -0.93 17.06
C ARG A 217 -61.39 -0.15 15.74
N GLN A 218 -62.13 0.95 15.61
CA GLN A 218 -62.00 1.91 14.51
C GLN A 218 -60.90 2.96 14.74
N LYS A 219 -60.24 2.97 15.91
CA LYS A 219 -59.26 3.98 16.34
C LYS A 219 -59.82 5.42 16.29
N ALA A 220 -61.13 5.57 16.50
CA ALA A 220 -61.87 6.82 16.44
C ALA A 220 -61.76 7.62 17.75
N TRP A 221 -60.52 7.90 18.19
CA TRP A 221 -60.20 8.40 19.53
C TRP A 221 -60.93 9.69 19.91
N THR A 222 -61.02 10.66 18.99
CA THR A 222 -61.74 11.92 19.21
C THR A 222 -63.23 11.70 19.50
N GLN A 223 -63.84 10.67 18.91
CA GLN A 223 -65.24 10.31 19.16
C GLN A 223 -65.42 9.62 20.51
N ILE A 224 -64.40 8.90 21.03
CA ILE A 224 -64.44 8.32 22.38
C ILE A 224 -64.33 9.42 23.44
N VAL A 225 -63.47 10.44 23.24
CA VAL A 225 -63.40 11.60 24.14
C VAL A 225 -64.72 12.37 24.14
N ALA A 226 -65.27 12.70 22.97
CA ALA A 226 -66.58 13.37 22.89
C ALA A 226 -67.73 12.53 23.49
N LEU A 227 -67.68 11.20 23.38
CA LEU A 227 -68.66 10.30 23.98
C LEU A 227 -68.54 10.20 25.52
N HIS A 228 -67.34 10.37 26.07
CA HIS A 228 -67.17 10.56 27.51
C HIS A 228 -67.90 11.82 27.97
N ASP A 229 -67.67 12.95 27.30
CA ASP A 229 -68.23 14.24 27.72
C ASP A 229 -69.77 14.28 27.57
N GLN A 230 -70.31 13.53 26.59
CA GLN A 230 -71.76 13.35 26.40
C GLN A 230 -72.39 12.30 27.33
N THR A 231 -71.63 11.32 27.83
CA THR A 231 -72.17 10.23 28.68
C THR A 231 -71.11 9.68 29.65
N PRO A 232 -70.72 10.42 30.72
CA PRO A 232 -69.64 10.00 31.62
C PRO A 232 -69.90 8.68 32.37
N SER A 233 -71.18 8.31 32.56
CA SER A 233 -71.58 7.12 33.32
C SER A 233 -71.06 5.80 32.75
N VAL A 234 -70.86 5.71 31.43
CA VAL A 234 -70.36 4.49 30.76
C VAL A 234 -68.83 4.33 30.81
N PHE A 235 -68.14 5.26 31.48
CA PHE A 235 -66.69 5.27 31.72
C PHE A 235 -66.33 5.17 33.22
N THR A 236 -67.28 4.72 34.04
CA THR A 236 -67.08 4.39 35.46
C THR A 236 -66.26 3.10 35.64
N LEU A 237 -65.78 2.81 36.85
CA LEU A 237 -65.00 1.59 37.14
C LEU A 237 -65.78 0.28 36.88
N ALA A 238 -67.12 0.33 36.91
CA ALA A 238 -67.99 -0.78 36.50
C ALA A 238 -67.84 -1.15 35.00
N TYR A 239 -67.38 -0.21 34.17
CA TYR A 239 -67.07 -0.40 32.76
C TYR A 239 -65.56 -0.21 32.52
N SER A 240 -64.74 -0.99 33.22
CA SER A 240 -63.27 -0.90 33.21
C SER A 240 -62.66 -0.88 31.80
N GLY A 241 -63.16 -1.69 30.87
CA GLY A 241 -62.74 -1.69 29.47
C GLY A 241 -63.04 -0.37 28.73
N ASN A 242 -64.22 0.22 28.94
CA ASN A 242 -64.54 1.54 28.37
C ASN A 242 -63.64 2.64 28.96
N ARG A 243 -63.38 2.59 30.27
CA ARG A 243 -62.44 3.48 30.95
C ARG A 243 -61.01 3.35 30.41
N GLN A 244 -60.57 2.14 30.09
CA GLN A 244 -59.28 1.90 29.43
C GLN A 244 -59.27 2.48 28.01
N ALA A 245 -60.29 2.23 27.19
CA ALA A 245 -60.41 2.78 25.84
C ALA A 245 -60.44 4.32 25.84
N TRP A 246 -60.99 4.95 26.88
CA TRP A 246 -60.92 6.41 27.08
C TRP A 246 -59.51 6.88 27.48
N ALA A 247 -58.77 6.14 28.31
CA ALA A 247 -57.36 6.43 28.57
C ALA A 247 -56.50 6.33 27.29
N GLU A 248 -56.72 5.31 26.46
CA GLU A 248 -56.07 5.19 25.15
C GLU A 248 -56.46 6.34 24.21
N ALA A 249 -57.73 6.75 24.21
CA ALA A 249 -58.21 7.88 23.43
C ALA A 249 -57.59 9.22 23.87
N LEU A 250 -57.48 9.48 25.18
CA LEU A 250 -56.81 10.65 25.73
C LEU A 250 -55.32 10.68 25.34
N ALA A 251 -54.61 9.55 25.47
CA ALA A 251 -53.21 9.46 25.05
C ALA A 251 -53.06 9.71 23.54
N ALA A 252 -53.91 9.10 22.72
CA ALA A 252 -53.89 9.25 21.26
C ALA A 252 -54.39 10.62 20.74
N THR A 253 -54.99 11.46 21.60
CA THR A 253 -55.43 12.84 21.27
C THR A 253 -54.56 13.92 21.90
N GLY A 254 -53.36 13.58 22.41
CA GLY A 254 -52.40 14.54 22.93
C GLY A 254 -52.54 14.88 24.42
N HIS A 255 -53.32 14.10 25.18
CA HIS A 255 -53.57 14.30 26.61
C HIS A 255 -52.96 13.20 27.50
N PRO A 256 -51.65 12.86 27.38
CA PRO A 256 -51.07 11.69 28.03
C PRO A 256 -51.17 11.75 29.56
N ARG A 257 -50.97 12.92 30.20
CA ARG A 257 -51.13 13.08 31.65
C ARG A 257 -52.52 12.70 32.16
N HIS A 258 -53.57 13.06 31.43
CA HIS A 258 -54.93 12.68 31.80
C HIS A 258 -55.14 11.17 31.64
N ALA A 259 -54.60 10.57 30.58
CA ALA A 259 -54.57 9.11 30.43
C ALA A 259 -53.81 8.42 31.58
N THR A 260 -52.66 8.95 32.02
CA THR A 260 -51.90 8.46 33.18
C THR A 260 -52.75 8.43 34.45
N LEU A 261 -53.53 9.49 34.72
CA LEU A 261 -54.44 9.53 35.87
C LEU A 261 -55.54 8.46 35.79
N ILE A 262 -56.09 8.21 34.60
CA ILE A 262 -57.07 7.12 34.41
C ILE A 262 -56.42 5.75 34.59
N TYR A 263 -55.23 5.51 34.04
CA TYR A 263 -54.47 4.28 34.25
C TYR A 263 -54.07 4.07 35.72
N ILE A 264 -53.71 5.14 36.45
CA ILE A 264 -53.53 5.09 37.91
C ILE A 264 -54.80 4.60 38.61
N SER A 265 -55.98 5.08 38.20
CA SER A 265 -57.26 4.61 38.78
C SER A 265 -57.55 3.13 38.49
N LEU A 266 -57.10 2.61 37.35
CA LEU A 266 -57.23 1.18 37.01
C LEU A 266 -56.23 0.33 37.82
N LEU A 267 -54.97 0.75 37.93
CA LEU A 267 -53.94 0.07 38.72
C LEU A 267 -54.27 0.00 40.22
N GLN A 268 -54.85 1.07 40.79
CA GLN A 268 -55.31 1.12 42.19
C GLN A 268 -56.27 -0.01 42.56
N HIS A 269 -57.09 -0.48 41.62
CA HIS A 269 -58.11 -1.51 41.85
C HIS A 269 -57.68 -2.91 41.39
N CYS A 270 -56.43 -3.08 40.93
CA CYS A 270 -55.87 -4.39 40.58
C CYS A 270 -55.54 -5.21 41.83
N GLN A 271 -55.97 -6.47 41.88
CA GLN A 271 -55.68 -7.39 42.99
C GLN A 271 -54.42 -8.24 42.73
N HIS A 272 -53.98 -8.38 41.48
CA HIS A 272 -52.87 -9.26 41.11
C HIS A 272 -51.86 -8.56 40.18
N ALA A 273 -50.57 -8.86 40.35
CA ALA A 273 -49.50 -8.27 39.55
C ALA A 273 -49.67 -8.51 38.03
N ALA A 274 -50.22 -9.66 37.62
CA ALA A 274 -50.51 -9.97 36.22
C ALA A 274 -51.56 -9.03 35.59
N GLN A 275 -52.53 -8.54 36.36
CA GLN A 275 -53.52 -7.55 35.89
C GLN A 275 -52.83 -6.19 35.65
N ALA A 276 -51.98 -5.78 36.59
CA ALA A 276 -51.18 -4.56 36.46
C ALA A 276 -50.20 -4.63 35.27
N GLN A 277 -49.55 -5.77 35.04
CA GLN A 277 -48.69 -6.01 33.87
C GLN A 277 -49.47 -5.86 32.55
N GLY A 278 -50.71 -6.36 32.47
CA GLY A 278 -51.59 -6.18 31.31
C GLY A 278 -51.88 -4.71 31.02
N ILE A 279 -52.27 -3.95 32.05
CA ILE A 279 -52.55 -2.50 31.95
C ILE A 279 -51.29 -1.72 31.55
N LEU A 280 -50.13 -2.06 32.14
CA LEU A 280 -48.84 -1.46 31.79
C LEU A 280 -48.47 -1.74 30.32
N ASN A 281 -48.72 -2.95 29.81
CA ASN A 281 -48.48 -3.29 28.40
C ASN A 281 -49.41 -2.51 27.45
N GLN A 282 -50.66 -2.26 27.84
CA GLN A 282 -51.59 -1.45 27.04
C GLN A 282 -51.12 0.02 27.01
N ALA A 283 -50.85 0.61 28.18
CA ALA A 283 -50.37 1.98 28.32
C ALA A 283 -49.02 2.20 27.58
N ALA A 284 -48.12 1.22 27.61
CA ALA A 284 -46.82 1.23 26.95
C ALA A 284 -46.89 1.38 25.41
N ASN A 285 -48.05 1.14 24.78
CA ASN A 285 -48.23 1.38 23.35
C ASN A 285 -48.49 2.86 23.00
N ARG A 286 -48.83 3.69 23.99
CA ARG A 286 -49.37 5.06 23.77
C ARG A 286 -48.76 6.15 24.64
N LEU A 287 -48.34 5.86 25.87
CA LEU A 287 -47.78 6.86 26.77
C LEU A 287 -46.27 7.08 26.51
N PRO A 288 -45.78 8.33 26.68
CA PRO A 288 -44.36 8.64 26.60
C PRO A 288 -43.60 8.18 27.88
N PRO A 289 -42.26 8.10 27.85
CA PRO A 289 -41.50 7.42 28.89
C PRO A 289 -41.66 8.01 30.30
N GLN A 290 -41.80 9.33 30.41
CA GLN A 290 -41.97 10.04 31.68
C GLN A 290 -43.28 9.64 32.37
N GLU A 291 -44.35 9.42 31.59
CA GLU A 291 -45.66 9.06 32.09
C GLU A 291 -45.73 7.56 32.43
N MET A 292 -45.11 6.70 31.60
CA MET A 292 -44.95 5.28 31.94
C MET A 292 -44.14 5.07 33.21
N GLN A 293 -43.12 5.89 33.48
CA GLN A 293 -42.33 5.78 34.71
C GLN A 293 -43.20 5.95 35.98
N VAL A 294 -44.18 6.85 35.95
CA VAL A 294 -45.13 7.04 37.06
C VAL A 294 -45.97 5.77 37.27
N LEU A 295 -46.42 5.13 36.19
CA LEU A 295 -47.21 3.89 36.26
C LEU A 295 -46.37 2.70 36.79
N TYR A 296 -45.15 2.51 36.28
CA TYR A 296 -44.25 1.45 36.76
C TYR A 296 -43.87 1.63 38.23
N THR A 297 -43.47 2.84 38.64
CA THR A 297 -43.16 3.17 40.04
C THR A 297 -44.33 2.83 40.97
N ARG A 298 -45.56 3.18 40.56
CA ARG A 298 -46.78 2.87 41.34
C ARG A 298 -47.04 1.37 41.42
N ALA A 299 -46.92 0.64 40.31
CA ALA A 299 -47.12 -0.80 40.28
C ALA A 299 -46.08 -1.56 41.11
N GLN A 300 -44.81 -1.15 41.07
CA GLN A 300 -43.73 -1.71 41.90
C GLN A 300 -43.99 -1.47 43.40
N ALA A 301 -44.42 -0.26 43.77
CA ALA A 301 -44.74 0.07 45.16
C ALA A 301 -45.93 -0.76 45.71
N GLN A 302 -46.92 -1.05 44.86
CA GLN A 302 -48.12 -1.85 45.18
C GLN A 302 -47.83 -3.37 45.20
N PHE A 303 -46.98 -3.87 44.28
CA PHE A 303 -46.68 -5.29 44.10
C PHE A 303 -45.21 -5.63 44.37
N ARG A 304 -44.67 -5.21 45.52
CA ARG A 304 -43.24 -5.35 45.90
C ARG A 304 -42.66 -6.75 45.64
N GLY A 305 -43.40 -7.82 45.96
CA GLY A 305 -42.98 -9.21 45.73
C GLY A 305 -42.80 -9.61 44.26
N HIS A 306 -43.19 -8.77 43.29
CA HIS A 306 -43.04 -8.98 41.85
C HIS A 306 -42.14 -7.92 41.18
N GLN A 307 -41.44 -7.09 41.98
CA GLN A 307 -40.68 -5.93 41.51
C GLN A 307 -39.74 -6.24 40.33
N GLN A 308 -38.92 -7.29 40.41
CA GLN A 308 -38.00 -7.71 39.34
C GLN A 308 -38.70 -7.97 37.99
N THR A 309 -39.95 -8.44 37.99
CA THR A 309 -40.70 -8.69 36.76
C THR A 309 -41.20 -7.37 36.14
N LEU A 310 -41.57 -6.40 36.98
CA LEU A 310 -41.98 -5.06 36.57
C LEU A 310 -40.78 -4.21 36.10
N GLU A 311 -39.61 -4.33 36.75
CA GLU A 311 -38.34 -3.73 36.31
C GLU A 311 -37.94 -4.25 34.92
N LYS A 312 -38.00 -5.58 34.72
CA LYS A 312 -37.74 -6.20 33.41
C LYS A 312 -38.72 -5.74 32.32
N GLN A 313 -40.00 -5.57 32.66
CA GLN A 313 -41.02 -5.04 31.76
C GLN A 313 -40.78 -3.56 31.42
N HIS A 314 -40.39 -2.75 32.42
CA HIS A 314 -40.01 -1.35 32.23
C HIS A 314 -38.83 -1.21 31.27
N LEU A 315 -37.75 -1.94 31.50
CA LEU A 315 -36.56 -1.93 30.64
C LEU A 315 -36.89 -2.36 29.19
N GLN A 316 -37.76 -3.36 29.00
CA GLN A 316 -38.23 -3.74 27.66
C GLN A 316 -38.96 -2.59 26.94
N TYR A 317 -39.75 -1.80 27.66
CA TYR A 317 -40.41 -0.61 27.12
C TYR A 317 -39.41 0.52 26.81
N VAL A 318 -38.45 0.80 27.69
CA VAL A 318 -37.42 1.84 27.46
C VAL A 318 -36.56 1.51 26.25
N LEU A 319 -36.08 0.27 26.13
CA LEU A 319 -35.32 -0.19 24.96
C LEU A 319 -36.13 -0.10 23.66
N MET A 320 -37.44 -0.42 23.70
CA MET A 320 -38.32 -0.24 22.54
C MET A 320 -38.42 1.24 22.12
N MET A 321 -38.59 2.15 23.07
CA MET A 321 -38.71 3.59 22.78
C MET A 321 -37.39 4.20 22.27
N ALA A 322 -36.26 3.84 22.87
CA ALA A 322 -34.95 4.27 22.41
C ALA A 322 -34.61 3.71 21.02
N SER A 323 -35.00 2.46 20.72
CA SER A 323 -34.87 1.88 19.37
C SER A 323 -35.70 2.64 18.32
N ARG A 324 -36.91 3.09 18.67
CA ARG A 324 -37.74 3.96 17.80
C ARG A 324 -37.08 5.33 17.56
N ALA A 325 -36.62 6.00 18.63
CA ALA A 325 -35.95 7.29 18.53
C ALA A 325 -34.67 7.21 17.67
N HIS A 326 -33.84 6.17 17.87
CA HIS A 326 -32.66 5.90 17.04
C HIS A 326 -33.01 5.64 15.56
N SER A 327 -34.07 4.88 15.30
CA SER A 327 -34.57 4.64 13.93
C SER A 327 -35.12 5.90 13.26
N ALA A 328 -35.50 6.91 14.03
CA ALA A 328 -35.89 8.25 13.57
C ALA A 328 -34.72 9.26 13.58
N HIS A 329 -33.47 8.79 13.77
CA HIS A 329 -32.24 9.59 13.90
C HIS A 329 -32.22 10.57 15.10
N GLN A 330 -33.15 10.44 16.06
CA GLN A 330 -33.20 11.22 17.31
C GLN A 330 -32.20 10.68 18.35
N ASN A 331 -30.92 10.58 17.98
CA ASN A 331 -29.92 9.81 18.74
C ASN A 331 -29.67 10.34 20.16
N ALA A 332 -29.75 11.66 20.38
CA ALA A 332 -29.62 12.26 21.71
C ALA A 332 -30.80 11.90 22.64
N GLU A 333 -32.02 11.85 22.11
CA GLU A 333 -33.21 11.39 22.86
C GLU A 333 -33.12 9.89 23.14
N ALA A 334 -32.69 9.10 22.15
CA ALA A 334 -32.45 7.68 22.34
C ALA A 334 -31.41 7.41 23.43
N ALA A 335 -30.28 8.14 23.44
CA ALA A 335 -29.22 8.02 24.44
C ALA A 335 -29.71 8.40 25.84
N ALA A 336 -30.45 9.50 25.98
CA ALA A 336 -31.04 9.93 27.25
C ALA A 336 -31.97 8.89 27.88
N LEU A 337 -32.60 8.02 27.06
CA LEU A 337 -33.44 6.92 27.54
C LEU A 337 -32.65 5.70 28.02
N VAL A 338 -31.55 5.30 27.35
CA VAL A 338 -30.83 4.05 27.69
C VAL A 338 -29.61 4.19 28.59
N VAL A 339 -29.01 5.39 28.70
CA VAL A 339 -27.87 5.62 29.62
C VAL A 339 -28.22 5.33 31.09
N PRO A 340 -29.38 5.76 31.64
CA PRO A 340 -29.78 5.41 33.02
C PRO A 340 -29.90 3.90 33.23
N GLU A 341 -30.40 3.17 32.24
CA GLU A 341 -30.65 1.73 32.29
C GLU A 341 -29.39 0.85 32.16
N SER A 342 -28.21 1.46 31.98
CA SER A 342 -26.92 0.78 31.81
C SER A 342 -26.65 -0.34 32.82
N VAL A 343 -27.00 -0.15 34.10
CA VAL A 343 -26.84 -1.18 35.15
C VAL A 343 -27.79 -2.36 34.93
N ALA A 344 -29.06 -2.11 34.60
CA ALA A 344 -30.06 -3.13 34.37
C ALA A 344 -29.81 -3.93 33.07
N ILE A 345 -29.35 -3.25 32.00
CA ILE A 345 -28.86 -3.88 30.77
C ILE A 345 -27.69 -4.82 31.07
N ASN A 346 -26.74 -4.38 31.91
CA ASN A 346 -25.59 -5.19 32.32
C ASN A 346 -25.96 -6.39 33.20
N GLN A 347 -26.98 -6.26 34.07
CA GLN A 347 -27.51 -7.37 34.87
C GLN A 347 -28.30 -8.39 34.02
N LEU A 348 -29.04 -7.96 33.00
CA LEU A 348 -29.74 -8.87 32.08
C LEU A 348 -28.80 -9.60 31.11
N HIS A 349 -27.57 -9.10 30.90
CA HIS A 349 -26.50 -9.75 30.11
C HIS A 349 -26.94 -10.14 28.68
N LYS A 350 -27.84 -9.34 28.08
CA LYS A 350 -28.39 -9.58 26.73
C LYS A 350 -27.60 -8.83 25.68
N ALA A 351 -26.99 -9.57 24.75
CA ALA A 351 -26.23 -8.97 23.65
C ALA A 351 -27.07 -8.04 22.74
N SER A 352 -28.36 -8.30 22.54
CA SER A 352 -29.27 -7.40 21.80
C SER A 352 -29.32 -5.99 22.39
N ASP A 353 -29.35 -5.91 23.71
CA ASP A 353 -29.62 -4.70 24.45
C ASP A 353 -28.32 -3.86 24.50
N ALA A 354 -27.17 -4.53 24.63
CA ALA A 354 -25.85 -3.91 24.45
C ALA A 354 -25.54 -3.47 23.01
N ARG A 355 -25.99 -4.18 21.96
CA ARG A 355 -25.87 -3.68 20.56
C ARG A 355 -26.63 -2.37 20.39
N LEU A 356 -27.86 -2.31 20.88
CA LEU A 356 -28.68 -1.10 20.79
C LEU A 356 -28.01 0.07 21.51
N MET A 357 -27.47 -0.19 22.71
CA MET A 357 -26.67 0.79 23.47
C MET A 357 -25.46 1.30 22.67
N GLY A 358 -24.66 0.39 22.08
CA GLY A 358 -23.49 0.74 21.27
C GLY A 358 -23.85 1.48 19.98
N ALA A 359 -24.95 1.13 19.32
CA ALA A 359 -25.43 1.81 18.11
C ALA A 359 -25.91 3.24 18.41
N ILE A 360 -26.69 3.41 19.46
CA ILE A 360 -27.19 4.72 19.92
C ILE A 360 -26.04 5.66 20.27
N LEU A 361 -25.10 5.20 21.11
CA LEU A 361 -23.95 6.02 21.54
C LEU A 361 -23.06 6.41 20.36
N GLY A 362 -22.77 5.48 19.43
CA GLY A 362 -21.96 5.77 18.25
C GLY A 362 -22.61 6.80 17.34
N ALA A 363 -23.93 6.69 17.14
CA ALA A 363 -24.71 7.66 16.38
C ALA A 363 -24.97 8.99 17.12
N ASN A 364 -24.61 9.07 18.41
CA ASN A 364 -24.60 10.29 19.23
C ASN A 364 -23.16 10.83 19.44
N HIS A 365 -22.22 10.43 18.58
CA HIS A 365 -20.79 10.84 18.60
C HIS A 365 -19.99 10.40 19.84
N GLN A 366 -20.50 9.46 20.65
CA GLN A 366 -19.83 8.93 21.85
C GLN A 366 -18.99 7.69 21.53
N SER A 367 -18.07 7.79 20.56
CA SER A 367 -17.35 6.64 19.95
C SER A 367 -16.69 5.69 20.96
N HIS A 368 -15.99 6.23 21.97
CA HIS A 368 -15.32 5.39 22.97
C HIS A 368 -16.31 4.58 23.82
N GLU A 369 -17.40 5.20 24.27
CA GLU A 369 -18.43 4.54 25.08
C GLU A 369 -19.22 3.54 24.24
N ALA A 370 -19.48 3.87 22.97
CA ALA A 370 -20.05 2.97 21.97
C ALA A 370 -19.20 1.71 21.78
N LEU A 371 -17.88 1.87 21.62
CA LEU A 371 -16.94 0.75 21.50
C LEU A 371 -16.98 -0.17 22.73
N GLN A 372 -17.01 0.39 23.95
CA GLN A 372 -17.14 -0.40 25.18
C GLN A 372 -18.46 -1.21 25.21
N TRP A 373 -19.56 -0.67 24.70
CA TRP A 373 -20.83 -1.39 24.62
C TRP A 373 -20.87 -2.43 23.48
N TRP A 374 -20.21 -2.18 22.35
CA TRP A 374 -20.02 -3.19 21.30
C TRP A 374 -19.12 -4.35 21.77
N ILE A 375 -18.06 -4.08 22.55
CA ILE A 375 -17.22 -5.12 23.18
C ILE A 375 -18.06 -5.99 24.13
N ARG A 376 -18.93 -5.37 24.97
CA ARG A 376 -19.89 -6.12 25.79
C ARG A 376 -20.81 -6.98 24.92
N ALA A 377 -21.44 -6.40 23.89
CA ALA A 377 -22.34 -7.12 23.00
C ALA A 377 -21.68 -8.33 22.32
N ALA A 378 -20.43 -8.19 21.86
CA ALA A 378 -19.67 -9.24 21.19
C ALA A 378 -19.21 -10.34 22.15
N ARG A 379 -18.74 -9.98 23.36
CA ARG A 379 -18.39 -10.94 24.42
C ARG A 379 -19.62 -11.69 24.95
N TRP A 380 -20.79 -11.03 25.01
CA TRP A 380 -22.04 -11.66 25.46
C TRP A 380 -22.72 -12.52 24.38
N SER A 381 -22.46 -12.28 23.09
CA SER A 381 -23.07 -13.05 21.99
C SER A 381 -22.20 -14.18 21.46
N GLY A 382 -20.88 -14.05 21.55
CA GLY A 382 -19.91 -14.90 20.85
C GLY A 382 -19.98 -14.81 19.32
N LYS A 383 -20.73 -13.86 18.74
CA LYS A 383 -20.99 -13.80 17.29
C LYS A 383 -19.92 -12.99 16.56
N ALA A 384 -19.37 -13.58 15.50
CA ALA A 384 -18.40 -12.93 14.61
C ALA A 384 -18.89 -11.58 14.04
N ALA A 385 -20.19 -11.42 13.76
CA ALA A 385 -20.74 -10.15 13.28
C ALA A 385 -20.64 -9.00 14.30
N ASP A 386 -20.74 -9.30 15.61
CA ASP A 386 -20.59 -8.28 16.65
C ASP A 386 -19.11 -7.91 16.82
N TRP A 387 -18.22 -8.91 16.75
CA TRP A 387 -16.76 -8.69 16.71
C TRP A 387 -16.30 -7.93 15.46
N GLN A 388 -16.92 -8.14 14.30
CA GLN A 388 -16.67 -7.35 13.11
C GLN A 388 -17.01 -5.87 13.33
N THR A 389 -18.10 -5.56 14.04
CA THR A 389 -18.44 -4.18 14.39
C THR A 389 -17.43 -3.56 15.36
N VAL A 390 -17.00 -4.31 16.39
CA VAL A 390 -15.91 -3.89 17.30
C VAL A 390 -14.63 -3.58 16.52
N GLY A 391 -14.20 -4.48 15.64
CA GLY A 391 -12.96 -4.31 14.85
C GLY A 391 -13.03 -3.15 13.87
N ASN A 392 -14.17 -2.92 13.21
CA ASN A 392 -14.39 -1.76 12.34
C ASN A 392 -14.17 -0.43 13.10
N ILE A 393 -14.77 -0.29 14.28
CA ILE A 393 -14.66 0.91 15.11
C ILE A 393 -13.22 1.06 15.64
N ALA A 394 -12.65 -0.01 16.18
CA ALA A 394 -11.29 0.00 16.72
C ALA A 394 -10.22 0.35 15.67
N MET A 395 -10.37 -0.07 14.41
CA MET A 395 -9.47 0.35 13.33
C MET A 395 -9.63 1.83 12.94
N ALA A 396 -10.85 2.39 13.03
CA ALA A 396 -11.09 3.81 12.76
C ALA A 396 -10.45 4.70 13.86
N ASP A 397 -10.58 4.29 15.11
CA ASP A 397 -9.97 4.96 16.28
C ASP A 397 -8.48 4.58 16.49
N ASN A 398 -7.91 3.69 15.66
CA ASN A 398 -6.54 3.16 15.74
C ASN A 398 -6.21 2.44 17.09
N ASP A 399 -7.20 1.83 17.73
CA ASP A 399 -7.04 0.93 18.89
C ASP A 399 -6.55 -0.45 18.41
N VAL A 400 -5.23 -0.55 18.19
CA VAL A 400 -4.56 -1.76 17.74
C VAL A 400 -4.77 -2.97 18.68
N PRO A 401 -4.78 -2.83 20.02
CA PRO A 401 -5.19 -3.91 20.93
C PRO A 401 -6.60 -4.46 20.67
N VAL A 402 -7.63 -3.60 20.64
CA VAL A 402 -9.03 -4.03 20.48
C VAL A 402 -9.29 -4.57 19.07
N ALA A 403 -8.71 -3.96 18.04
CA ALA A 403 -8.80 -4.48 16.67
C ALA A 403 -8.20 -5.90 16.54
N ARG A 404 -7.15 -6.21 17.31
CA ARG A 404 -6.55 -7.55 17.36
C ARG A 404 -7.40 -8.56 18.13
N GLU A 405 -8.02 -8.17 19.25
CA GLU A 405 -8.99 -9.00 19.97
C GLU A 405 -10.16 -9.36 19.04
N ALA A 406 -10.74 -8.37 18.36
CA ALA A 406 -11.81 -8.57 17.39
C ALA A 406 -11.42 -9.52 16.25
N MET A 407 -10.22 -9.36 15.67
CA MET A 407 -9.73 -10.24 14.60
C MET A 407 -9.57 -11.70 15.05
N ALA A 408 -9.20 -11.96 16.31
CA ALA A 408 -9.07 -13.31 16.85
C ALA A 408 -10.41 -14.06 16.98
N HIS A 409 -11.54 -13.33 16.99
CA HIS A 409 -12.90 -13.89 17.04
C HIS A 409 -13.59 -13.97 15.67
N LEU A 410 -12.90 -13.64 14.57
CA LEU A 410 -13.41 -13.81 13.21
C LEU A 410 -12.91 -15.12 12.58
N PRO A 411 -13.79 -15.90 11.90
CA PRO A 411 -13.35 -17.07 11.14
C PRO A 411 -12.37 -16.68 10.02
N ALA A 412 -11.28 -17.43 9.91
CA ALA A 412 -10.27 -17.24 8.87
C ALA A 412 -10.88 -17.40 7.46
N GLY A 413 -10.36 -16.66 6.47
CA GLY A 413 -10.88 -16.67 5.10
C GLY A 413 -12.23 -15.96 4.89
N THR A 414 -12.77 -15.29 5.92
CA THR A 414 -13.92 -14.39 5.74
C THR A 414 -13.48 -13.01 5.23
N PRO A 415 -14.28 -12.30 4.41
CA PRO A 415 -13.94 -10.95 3.94
C PRO A 415 -13.63 -9.94 5.06
N ALA A 416 -14.28 -10.10 6.22
CA ALA A 416 -13.98 -9.29 7.41
C ALA A 416 -12.58 -9.61 8.01
N SER A 417 -12.24 -10.89 8.15
CA SER A 417 -10.91 -11.34 8.59
C SER A 417 -9.80 -10.89 7.63
N GLU A 418 -10.09 -10.82 6.33
CA GLU A 418 -9.14 -10.37 5.29
C GLU A 418 -8.98 -8.86 5.25
N HIS A 419 -10.08 -8.12 5.40
CA HIS A 419 -10.05 -6.67 5.55
C HIS A 419 -9.22 -6.24 6.79
N PHE A 420 -9.38 -6.93 7.92
CA PHE A 420 -8.62 -6.63 9.15
C PHE A 420 -7.14 -6.99 9.03
N ARG A 421 -6.81 -8.13 8.40
CA ARG A 421 -5.41 -8.48 8.07
C ARG A 421 -4.78 -7.40 7.18
N ARG A 422 -5.43 -7.02 6.08
CA ARG A 422 -4.95 -5.97 5.17
C ARG A 422 -4.72 -4.62 5.86
N HIS A 423 -5.64 -4.20 6.74
CA HIS A 423 -5.48 -2.96 7.50
C HIS A 423 -4.31 -3.05 8.50
N ASN A 424 -4.22 -4.13 9.28
CA ASN A 424 -3.13 -4.35 10.23
C ASN A 424 -1.77 -4.39 9.52
N ASP A 425 -1.67 -5.02 8.34
CA ASP A 425 -0.46 -5.02 7.52
C ASP A 425 -0.09 -3.62 7.00
N ILE A 426 -1.05 -2.81 6.53
CA ILE A 426 -0.79 -1.40 6.16
C ILE A 426 -0.27 -0.60 7.38
N MET A 427 -0.85 -0.80 8.57
CA MET A 427 -0.44 -0.14 9.82
C MET A 427 0.83 -0.71 10.46
N ALA A 428 1.31 -1.87 9.99
CA ALA A 428 2.65 -2.36 10.26
C ALA A 428 3.65 -1.72 9.28
N ALA A 429 3.37 -1.76 7.97
CA ALA A 429 4.21 -1.16 6.94
C ALA A 429 4.50 0.33 7.17
N LEU A 430 3.49 1.13 7.54
CA LEU A 430 3.65 2.57 7.82
C LEU A 430 4.55 2.83 9.03
N ARG A 431 4.50 1.95 10.03
CA ARG A 431 5.31 2.01 11.26
C ARG A 431 6.76 1.64 10.97
N ASP A 432 6.95 0.57 10.21
CA ASP A 432 8.27 0.09 9.78
C ASP A 432 8.96 1.13 8.88
N TYR A 433 8.22 1.75 7.96
CA TYR A 433 8.73 2.82 7.11
C TYR A 433 9.17 4.04 7.94
N LYS A 434 8.36 4.46 8.92
CA LYS A 434 8.72 5.52 9.88
C LYS A 434 9.96 5.15 10.70
N ASN A 435 10.12 3.88 11.05
CA ASN A 435 11.28 3.32 11.75
C ASN A 435 12.49 3.05 10.85
N ARG A 436 12.37 3.28 9.53
CA ARG A 436 13.37 2.97 8.48
C ARG A 436 13.64 1.47 8.27
N ASP A 437 12.76 0.58 8.72
CA ASP A 437 12.76 -0.82 8.27
C ASP A 437 11.98 -0.94 6.95
N TYR A 438 12.67 -0.56 5.86
CA TYR A 438 12.15 -0.69 4.51
C TYR A 438 11.91 -2.16 4.10
N LYS A 439 12.50 -3.14 4.80
CA LYS A 439 12.29 -4.56 4.51
C LYS A 439 11.00 -5.07 5.15
N GLY A 440 10.76 -4.75 6.43
CA GLY A 440 9.47 -4.95 7.09
C GLY A 440 8.33 -4.26 6.33
N THR A 441 8.56 -3.01 5.90
CA THR A 441 7.64 -2.25 5.03
C THR A 441 7.24 -3.04 3.78
N LEU A 442 8.22 -3.56 3.02
CA LEU A 442 7.93 -4.33 1.80
C LEU A 442 7.24 -5.67 2.08
N GLN A 443 7.58 -6.35 3.17
CA GLN A 443 6.93 -7.60 3.57
C GLN A 443 5.45 -7.38 3.92
N HIS A 444 5.15 -6.35 4.71
CA HIS A 444 3.78 -6.02 5.10
C HIS A 444 2.95 -5.42 3.96
N LEU A 445 3.52 -4.56 3.09
CA LEU A 445 2.79 -4.10 1.89
C LEU A 445 2.51 -5.24 0.91
N HIS A 446 3.40 -6.23 0.79
CA HIS A 446 3.13 -7.43 0.01
C HIS A 446 2.01 -8.29 0.62
N ALA A 447 1.99 -8.48 1.95
CA ALA A 447 0.90 -9.18 2.64
C ALA A 447 -0.46 -8.46 2.47
N ALA A 448 -0.49 -7.15 2.67
CA ALA A 448 -1.68 -6.32 2.43
C ALA A 448 -2.20 -6.44 0.98
N GLN A 449 -1.29 -6.52 0.00
CA GLN A 449 -1.62 -6.61 -1.42
C GLN A 449 -2.27 -7.96 -1.82
N GLN A 450 -2.12 -9.02 -1.01
CA GLN A 450 -2.80 -10.30 -1.25
C GLN A 450 -4.34 -10.20 -1.11
N PHE A 451 -4.82 -9.22 -0.34
CA PHE A 451 -6.25 -8.99 -0.07
C PHE A 451 -6.83 -7.81 -0.88
N GLY A 452 -6.12 -7.34 -1.90
CA GLY A 452 -6.57 -6.28 -2.81
C GLY A 452 -5.50 -5.21 -3.08
N PRO A 453 -5.64 -4.43 -4.19
CA PRO A 453 -4.64 -3.47 -4.63
C PRO A 453 -4.30 -2.44 -3.56
N LEU A 454 -3.06 -1.93 -3.59
CA LEU A 454 -2.62 -0.82 -2.75
C LEU A 454 -3.20 0.51 -3.28
N SER A 455 -3.21 1.55 -2.45
CA SER A 455 -3.49 2.91 -2.92
C SER A 455 -2.22 3.54 -3.49
N PRO A 456 -2.30 4.55 -4.39
CA PRO A 456 -1.12 5.17 -4.99
C PRO A 456 -0.08 5.64 -3.97
N GLY A 457 -0.50 6.22 -2.84
CA GLY A 457 0.41 6.61 -1.76
C GLY A 457 1.14 5.43 -1.08
N MET A 458 0.51 4.26 -0.98
CA MET A 458 1.18 3.05 -0.47
C MET A 458 2.13 2.45 -1.52
N ASP A 459 1.80 2.50 -2.81
CA ASP A 459 2.73 2.12 -3.88
C ASP A 459 3.90 3.12 -3.99
N THR A 460 3.72 4.41 -3.70
CA THR A 460 4.84 5.37 -3.56
C THR A 460 5.75 5.00 -2.38
N ILE A 461 5.19 4.64 -1.21
CA ILE A 461 5.97 4.15 -0.05
C ILE A 461 6.73 2.85 -0.39
N LYS A 462 6.09 1.95 -1.12
CA LYS A 462 6.71 0.72 -1.66
C LYS A 462 7.85 1.04 -2.61
N ALA A 463 7.67 1.97 -3.54
CA ALA A 463 8.69 2.38 -4.51
C ALA A 463 9.93 3.01 -3.83
N TRP A 464 9.74 3.90 -2.85
CA TRP A 464 10.84 4.42 -2.04
C TRP A 464 11.50 3.33 -1.17
N SER A 465 10.73 2.39 -0.63
CA SER A 465 11.29 1.26 0.11
C SER A 465 12.15 0.35 -0.78
N LEU A 466 11.77 0.13 -2.05
CA LEU A 466 12.57 -0.59 -3.05
C LEU A 466 13.89 0.15 -3.36
N VAL A 467 13.86 1.48 -3.48
CA VAL A 467 15.09 2.30 -3.62
C VAL A 467 16.01 2.13 -2.40
N HIS A 468 15.46 2.15 -1.18
CA HIS A 468 16.24 1.97 0.04
C HIS A 468 16.78 0.54 0.23
N THR A 469 16.06 -0.49 -0.23
CA THR A 469 16.55 -1.89 -0.26
C THR A 469 17.39 -2.23 -1.49
N LYS A 470 17.58 -1.28 -2.40
CA LYS A 470 18.38 -1.37 -3.65
C LYS A 470 17.79 -2.26 -4.76
N ASP A 471 16.50 -2.55 -4.71
CA ASP A 471 15.78 -3.15 -5.83
C ASP A 471 15.37 -2.05 -6.83
N TYR A 472 16.37 -1.48 -7.50
CA TYR A 472 16.18 -0.37 -8.43
C TYR A 472 15.40 -0.77 -9.69
N ALA A 473 15.41 -2.04 -10.08
CA ALA A 473 14.63 -2.54 -11.21
C ALA A 473 13.12 -2.53 -10.90
N ALA A 474 12.71 -3.07 -9.74
CA ALA A 474 11.32 -3.00 -9.30
C ALA A 474 10.90 -1.55 -8.97
N ALA A 475 11.80 -0.74 -8.41
CA ALA A 475 11.55 0.67 -8.15
C ALA A 475 11.28 1.46 -9.44
N SER A 476 12.11 1.32 -10.48
CA SER A 476 11.92 2.00 -11.77
C SER A 476 10.58 1.65 -12.40
N ALA A 477 10.22 0.36 -12.43
CA ALA A 477 8.92 -0.09 -12.96
C ALA A 477 7.73 0.52 -12.19
N LEU A 478 7.80 0.54 -10.85
CA LEU A 478 6.71 1.07 -10.02
C LEU A 478 6.62 2.61 -10.09
N PHE A 479 7.73 3.33 -10.01
CA PHE A 479 7.75 4.79 -10.22
C PHE A 479 7.31 5.18 -11.63
N THR A 480 7.56 4.36 -12.65
CA THR A 480 7.09 4.60 -14.01
C THR A 480 5.58 4.42 -14.15
N ALA A 481 4.99 3.44 -13.45
CA ALA A 481 3.54 3.31 -13.36
C ALA A 481 2.92 4.51 -12.63
N LEU A 482 3.50 4.92 -11.49
CA LEU A 482 3.06 6.08 -10.71
C LEU A 482 3.19 7.39 -11.51
N TYR A 483 4.32 7.64 -12.18
CA TYR A 483 4.55 8.85 -12.97
C TYR A 483 3.61 8.99 -14.18
N ARG A 484 3.14 7.86 -14.74
CA ARG A 484 2.13 7.86 -15.83
C ARG A 484 0.71 8.13 -15.32
N GLN A 485 0.44 7.94 -14.03
CA GLN A 485 -0.84 8.28 -13.38
C GLN A 485 -0.83 9.70 -12.82
N ASP A 486 0.25 10.06 -12.13
CA ASP A 486 0.53 11.37 -11.54
C ASP A 486 1.97 11.80 -11.88
N PRO A 487 2.16 12.70 -12.86
CA PRO A 487 3.47 13.26 -13.24
C PRO A 487 4.09 14.21 -12.20
N SER A 488 4.06 13.87 -10.90
CA SER A 488 4.64 14.69 -9.84
C SER A 488 6.17 14.59 -9.76
N SER A 489 6.81 15.61 -9.18
CA SER A 489 8.28 15.67 -9.05
C SER A 489 8.84 14.51 -8.20
N GLY A 490 8.11 14.07 -7.17
CA GLY A 490 8.51 12.92 -6.35
C GLY A 490 8.57 11.61 -7.15
N ASN A 491 7.59 11.37 -8.02
CA ASN A 491 7.60 10.23 -8.94
C ASN A 491 8.71 10.37 -9.99
N ALA A 492 8.94 11.58 -10.53
CA ALA A 492 10.02 11.87 -11.47
C ALA A 492 11.41 11.54 -10.90
N VAL A 493 11.72 12.06 -9.71
CA VAL A 493 12.99 11.78 -9.01
C VAL A 493 13.13 10.29 -8.67
N GLY A 494 12.02 9.61 -8.34
CA GLY A 494 11.98 8.16 -8.15
C GLY A 494 12.41 7.35 -9.38
N VAL A 495 11.85 7.65 -10.57
CA VAL A 495 12.30 7.02 -11.84
C VAL A 495 13.77 7.36 -12.10
N LEU A 496 14.14 8.65 -11.97
CA LEU A 496 15.46 9.17 -12.29
C LEU A 496 16.58 8.51 -11.47
N ILE A 497 16.37 8.33 -10.16
CA ILE A 497 17.29 7.60 -9.27
C ILE A 497 17.37 6.13 -9.68
N ALA A 498 16.23 5.46 -9.87
CA ALA A 498 16.19 4.03 -10.16
C ALA A 498 16.81 3.67 -11.52
N ASP A 499 16.56 4.47 -12.56
CA ASP A 499 17.15 4.30 -13.88
C ASP A 499 18.64 4.67 -13.89
N GLN A 500 19.10 5.67 -13.13
CA GLN A 500 20.53 5.94 -13.01
C GLN A 500 21.27 4.77 -12.34
N GLN A 501 20.73 4.22 -11.24
CA GLN A 501 21.34 3.08 -10.54
C GLN A 501 21.27 1.76 -11.32
N THR A 502 20.45 1.68 -12.37
CA THR A 502 20.39 0.54 -13.32
C THR A 502 21.04 0.82 -14.67
N HIS A 503 21.71 1.97 -14.84
CA HIS A 503 22.33 2.42 -16.09
C HIS A 503 21.37 2.48 -17.30
N ASN A 504 20.11 2.85 -17.06
CA ASN A 504 19.03 2.87 -18.05
C ASN A 504 18.40 4.27 -18.25
N LEU A 505 19.21 5.33 -18.20
CA LEU A 505 18.74 6.71 -18.39
C LEU A 505 18.07 6.96 -19.77
N ALA A 506 18.33 6.11 -20.76
CA ALA A 506 17.62 6.10 -22.04
C ALA A 506 16.10 5.81 -21.90
N HIS A 507 15.69 5.06 -20.87
CA HIS A 507 14.28 4.86 -20.53
C HIS A 507 13.69 6.12 -19.89
N THR A 508 14.39 6.74 -18.95
CA THR A 508 13.98 8.02 -18.35
C THR A 508 13.82 9.12 -19.39
N TYR A 509 14.76 9.24 -20.33
CA TYR A 509 14.71 10.18 -21.44
C TYR A 509 13.52 9.92 -22.38
N GLN A 510 13.22 8.65 -22.68
CA GLN A 510 12.02 8.29 -23.45
C GLN A 510 10.74 8.68 -22.72
N LEU A 511 10.62 8.38 -21.43
CA LEU A 511 9.48 8.73 -20.60
C LEU A 511 9.30 10.26 -20.49
N ALA A 512 10.40 11.00 -20.34
CA ALA A 512 10.41 12.47 -20.38
C ALA A 512 9.95 13.02 -21.73
N ALA A 513 10.37 12.40 -22.84
CA ALA A 513 9.96 12.82 -24.19
C ALA A 513 8.48 12.53 -24.49
N THR A 514 7.93 11.40 -24.03
CA THR A 514 6.52 11.03 -24.27
C THR A 514 5.55 11.70 -23.31
N THR A 515 5.85 11.67 -22.00
CA THR A 515 4.92 12.09 -20.94
C THR A 515 5.13 13.56 -20.54
N LYS A 516 6.31 14.13 -20.82
CA LYS A 516 6.71 15.49 -20.43
C LYS A 516 6.63 15.63 -18.90
N GLY A 517 6.33 16.83 -18.39
CA GLY A 517 6.29 17.11 -16.94
C GLY A 517 7.69 17.19 -16.30
N PRO A 518 7.79 17.06 -14.96
CA PRO A 518 9.01 17.28 -14.18
C PRO A 518 10.25 16.48 -14.64
N LEU A 519 10.09 15.28 -15.20
CA LEU A 519 11.22 14.55 -15.79
C LEU A 519 11.94 15.35 -16.89
N ALA A 520 11.21 16.14 -17.69
CA ALA A 520 11.80 16.95 -18.75
C ALA A 520 12.48 18.23 -18.24
N SER A 521 12.20 18.67 -17.00
CA SER A 521 12.92 19.79 -16.34
C SER A 521 14.13 19.33 -15.52
N HIS A 522 14.17 18.07 -15.09
CA HIS A 522 15.31 17.46 -14.40
C HIS A 522 16.39 16.93 -15.35
N LEU A 523 16.13 16.89 -16.66
CA LEU A 523 17.02 16.32 -17.68
C LEU A 523 17.51 17.37 -18.71
N PRO A 524 18.75 17.27 -19.22
CA PRO A 524 19.30 18.17 -20.23
C PRO A 524 18.85 17.68 -21.62
N MET A 525 17.56 17.86 -21.92
CA MET A 525 16.86 17.19 -23.03
C MET A 525 17.45 17.41 -24.42
N THR A 526 18.18 18.51 -24.65
CA THR A 526 18.94 18.74 -25.89
C THR A 526 20.16 17.83 -25.96
N THR A 527 21.07 17.91 -24.98
CA THR A 527 22.29 17.09 -24.95
C THR A 527 21.98 15.59 -24.93
N MET A 528 20.92 15.15 -24.24
CA MET A 528 20.48 13.75 -24.28
C MET A 528 19.92 13.31 -25.64
N ARG A 529 19.36 14.23 -26.43
CA ARG A 529 18.92 13.93 -27.81
C ARG A 529 20.11 13.72 -28.72
N ASP A 530 21.11 14.57 -28.61
CA ASP A 530 22.30 14.55 -29.46
C ASP A 530 23.14 13.29 -29.16
N HIS A 531 23.20 12.89 -27.90
CA HIS A 531 23.84 11.66 -27.41
C HIS A 531 22.90 10.46 -27.28
N ARG A 532 21.85 10.34 -28.13
CA ARG A 532 20.80 9.31 -27.95
C ARG A 532 21.32 7.86 -27.99
N ALA A 533 22.40 7.60 -28.73
CA ALA A 533 23.00 6.26 -28.82
C ALA A 533 23.79 5.87 -27.57
N ASP A 534 24.35 6.86 -26.87
CA ASP A 534 25.34 6.74 -25.80
C ASP A 534 24.85 7.26 -24.44
N ILE A 535 23.56 7.64 -24.29
CA ILE A 535 22.95 8.08 -23.01
C ILE A 535 23.33 7.14 -21.85
N ASN A 536 23.22 5.82 -22.02
CA ASN A 536 23.46 4.87 -20.93
C ASN A 536 24.96 4.70 -20.57
N THR A 537 25.88 5.14 -21.43
CA THR A 537 27.34 5.03 -21.22
C THR A 537 27.98 6.30 -20.69
N ILE A 538 27.37 7.48 -20.94
CA ILE A 538 27.84 8.75 -20.39
C ILE A 538 27.67 8.73 -18.85
N PRO A 539 28.71 9.08 -18.07
CA PRO A 539 28.61 9.17 -16.61
C PRO A 539 27.93 10.49 -16.18
N TRP A 540 26.63 10.59 -16.46
CA TRP A 540 25.76 11.71 -16.10
C TRP A 540 25.78 11.98 -14.58
N ARG A 541 25.84 13.25 -14.21
CA ARG A 541 26.02 13.69 -12.81
C ARG A 541 24.75 14.37 -12.30
N PHE A 542 24.32 14.03 -11.08
CA PHE A 542 23.37 14.84 -10.35
C PHE A 542 24.05 16.13 -9.86
N MET A 543 23.34 17.26 -9.96
CA MET A 543 23.69 18.55 -9.40
C MET A 543 22.48 19.17 -8.67
N PRO A 544 22.69 19.92 -7.57
CA PRO A 544 21.59 20.61 -6.90
C PRO A 544 20.96 21.70 -7.80
N PRO A 545 19.64 21.93 -7.75
CA PRO A 545 18.62 21.14 -7.06
C PRO A 545 18.01 20.08 -8.01
N ASP A 546 18.48 18.84 -7.87
CA ASP A 546 17.97 17.62 -8.54
C ASP A 546 18.03 17.57 -10.08
N GLN A 547 18.83 18.43 -10.72
CA GLN A 547 19.12 18.34 -12.15
C GLN A 547 20.17 17.26 -12.44
N ILE A 548 20.02 16.55 -13.55
CA ILE A 548 21.12 15.78 -14.16
C ILE A 548 21.78 16.60 -15.27
N VAL A 549 23.12 16.58 -15.29
CA VAL A 549 23.95 17.25 -16.31
C VAL A 549 24.97 16.28 -16.91
N PRO A 550 25.47 16.53 -18.13
CA PRO A 550 26.60 15.78 -18.65
C PRO A 550 27.84 15.99 -17.75
N PRO A 551 28.76 15.01 -17.68
CA PRO A 551 30.04 15.20 -17.03
C PRO A 551 30.82 16.36 -17.67
N LEU A 552 31.49 17.18 -16.85
CA LEU A 552 32.41 18.22 -17.31
C LEU A 552 33.50 17.64 -18.21
N ALA A 553 33.97 18.44 -19.17
CA ALA A 553 35.12 18.12 -19.99
C ALA A 553 36.37 17.82 -19.14
N ARG A 554 37.28 17.02 -19.70
CA ARG A 554 38.60 16.77 -19.10
C ARG A 554 39.34 18.09 -18.90
N SER A 555 40.09 18.20 -17.81
CA SER A 555 40.85 19.42 -17.53
C SER A 555 41.94 19.64 -18.57
N SER A 556 41.92 20.79 -19.24
CA SER A 556 43.10 21.28 -19.96
C SER A 556 44.18 21.69 -18.96
N TYR A 557 45.45 21.46 -19.28
CA TYR A 557 46.57 21.90 -18.44
C TYR A 557 47.83 22.19 -19.25
N LEU A 558 48.72 22.98 -18.67
CA LEU A 558 50.11 23.14 -19.09
C LEU A 558 51.02 22.74 -17.92
N ALA A 559 52.06 21.95 -18.18
CA ALA A 559 53.05 21.57 -17.17
C ALA A 559 54.48 21.81 -17.70
N LEU A 560 55.33 22.36 -16.85
CA LEU A 560 56.74 22.63 -17.10
C LEU A 560 57.57 21.95 -16.01
N GLY A 561 58.64 21.28 -16.39
CA GLY A 561 59.47 20.57 -15.45
C GLY A 561 60.64 19.85 -16.10
N GLY A 562 61.10 18.78 -15.46
CA GLY A 562 62.13 17.92 -16.03
C GLY A 562 62.54 16.77 -15.13
N ALA A 563 63.25 15.81 -15.75
CA ALA A 563 63.80 14.64 -15.09
C ALA A 563 65.33 14.63 -15.14
N TRP A 564 65.92 13.84 -14.25
CA TRP A 564 67.32 13.44 -14.22
C TRP A 564 67.38 11.92 -14.11
N GLU A 565 68.23 11.28 -14.91
CA GLU A 565 68.56 9.85 -14.81
C GLU A 565 70.08 9.69 -14.75
N GLU A 566 70.57 8.85 -13.83
CA GLU A 566 71.94 8.33 -13.85
C GLU A 566 71.92 6.80 -13.88
N ARG A 567 72.71 6.21 -14.77
CA ARG A 567 72.87 4.75 -14.89
C ARG A 567 74.34 4.40 -15.05
N GLY A 568 74.78 3.35 -14.36
CA GLY A 568 76.15 2.84 -14.41
C GLY A 568 76.27 1.40 -13.93
N GLY A 569 77.47 0.84 -14.07
CA GLY A 569 77.80 -0.55 -13.68
C GLY A 569 79.22 -0.66 -13.14
N SER A 570 79.64 -1.89 -12.82
CA SER A 570 80.91 -2.20 -12.14
C SER A 570 82.17 -1.85 -12.94
N ASN A 571 82.07 -1.80 -14.28
CA ASN A 571 83.12 -1.28 -15.15
C ASN A 571 82.72 0.10 -15.66
N SER A 572 83.56 1.11 -15.38
CA SER A 572 83.40 2.47 -15.90
C SER A 572 83.65 2.53 -17.42
N GLY A 573 83.04 3.50 -18.07
CA GLY A 573 83.27 3.82 -19.48
C GLY A 573 81.99 4.19 -20.23
N MET A 574 81.87 3.82 -21.50
CA MET A 574 80.73 4.13 -22.38
C MET A 574 79.38 3.51 -21.92
N THR A 575 79.42 2.63 -20.90
CA THR A 575 78.28 2.05 -20.20
C THR A 575 77.64 2.98 -19.17
N LYS A 576 78.31 4.07 -18.76
CA LYS A 576 77.72 5.11 -17.90
C LYS A 576 77.00 6.16 -18.75
N MET A 577 75.81 6.56 -18.30
CA MET A 577 75.07 7.70 -18.84
C MET A 577 74.43 8.53 -17.72
N THR A 578 74.40 9.84 -17.92
CA THR A 578 73.55 10.78 -17.16
C THR A 578 72.72 11.60 -18.15
N GLU A 579 71.39 11.55 -18.03
CA GLU A 579 70.43 12.35 -18.82
C GLU A 579 69.83 13.44 -17.93
N TYR A 580 69.81 14.68 -18.41
CA TYR A 580 68.94 15.74 -17.92
C TYR A 580 67.89 16.02 -19.00
N LEU A 581 66.61 15.97 -18.64
CA LEU A 581 65.49 16.03 -19.57
C LEU A 581 64.47 17.10 -19.16
N PRO A 582 64.73 18.39 -19.44
CA PRO A 582 63.71 19.43 -19.37
C PRO A 582 62.53 19.10 -20.30
N SER A 583 61.30 19.30 -19.83
CA SER A 583 60.08 19.00 -20.59
C SER A 583 58.99 20.07 -20.43
N LEU A 584 58.23 20.26 -21.50
CA LEU A 584 57.00 21.05 -21.54
C LEU A 584 55.87 20.13 -22.04
N GLN A 585 54.77 20.06 -21.31
CA GLN A 585 53.63 19.19 -21.59
C GLN A 585 52.34 20.02 -21.62
N ALA A 586 51.47 19.75 -22.59
CA ALA A 586 50.14 20.36 -22.69
C ALA A 586 49.07 19.28 -22.86
N GLN A 587 47.90 19.47 -22.24
CA GLN A 587 46.69 18.70 -22.52
C GLN A 587 45.53 19.66 -22.79
N TRP A 588 44.72 19.35 -23.79
CA TRP A 588 43.50 20.06 -24.13
C TRP A 588 42.31 19.10 -24.02
N GLY A 589 41.41 19.33 -23.06
CA GLY A 589 40.17 18.58 -22.94
C GLY A 589 39.21 18.94 -24.06
N ILE A 590 38.74 17.95 -24.80
CA ILE A 590 37.79 18.13 -25.91
C ILE A 590 36.37 17.88 -25.40
N ASN A 591 36.18 16.81 -24.65
CA ASN A 591 34.94 16.49 -23.95
C ASN A 591 35.26 15.72 -22.65
N TRP A 592 34.29 15.00 -22.07
CA TRP A 592 34.45 14.31 -20.79
C TRP A 592 35.36 13.08 -20.81
N HIS A 593 35.58 12.45 -21.97
CA HIS A 593 36.41 11.26 -22.15
C HIS A 593 37.67 11.52 -22.97
N LEU A 594 37.58 12.40 -23.98
CA LEU A 594 38.61 12.68 -24.97
C LEU A 594 39.42 13.94 -24.63
N ALA A 595 40.75 13.83 -24.72
CA ALA A 595 41.66 14.97 -24.71
C ALA A 595 42.80 14.80 -25.72
N ALA A 596 43.22 15.89 -26.35
CA ALA A 596 44.49 15.94 -27.09
C ALA A 596 45.64 16.28 -26.12
N PHE A 597 46.87 15.89 -26.46
CA PHE A 597 48.05 16.26 -25.69
C PHE A 597 49.28 16.48 -26.60
N ALA A 598 50.22 17.28 -26.10
CA ALA A 598 51.53 17.52 -26.70
C ALA A 598 52.62 17.45 -25.65
N GLN A 599 53.80 17.00 -26.05
CA GLN A 599 55.02 17.02 -25.26
C GLN A 599 56.19 17.50 -26.12
N LEU A 600 57.03 18.35 -25.52
CA LEU A 600 58.33 18.77 -26.03
C LEU A 600 59.38 18.50 -24.94
N SER A 601 60.56 18.01 -25.30
CA SER A 601 61.69 17.87 -24.35
C SER A 601 63.03 17.92 -25.09
N SER A 602 64.10 18.40 -24.44
CA SER A 602 65.44 18.48 -25.03
C SER A 602 66.43 17.73 -24.14
N PRO A 603 66.81 16.49 -24.50
CA PRO A 603 67.76 15.71 -23.71
C PRO A 603 69.15 16.35 -23.70
N ASN A 604 69.77 16.43 -22.53
CA ASN A 604 71.18 16.76 -22.38
C ASN A 604 71.92 15.59 -21.74
N LEU A 605 72.88 15.01 -22.47
CA LEU A 605 73.43 13.69 -22.19
C LEU A 605 74.93 13.75 -21.90
N TYR A 606 75.35 13.07 -20.84
CA TYR A 606 76.76 12.88 -20.48
C TYR A 606 77.08 11.38 -20.49
N GLY A 607 78.24 10.99 -21.03
CA GLY A 607 78.69 9.61 -21.14
C GLY A 607 80.19 9.45 -20.84
N GLY A 608 80.61 8.27 -20.42
CA GLY A 608 82.02 7.96 -20.16
C GLY A 608 82.82 7.70 -21.44
N GLN A 609 84.11 8.04 -21.42
CA GLN A 609 85.09 7.62 -22.44
C GLN A 609 85.32 6.09 -22.39
N PRO A 610 85.71 5.44 -23.50
CA PRO A 610 86.03 4.01 -23.50
C PRO A 610 87.16 3.68 -22.52
N THR A 611 86.98 2.63 -21.72
CA THR A 611 88.04 2.08 -20.86
C THR A 611 88.78 0.93 -21.54
N SER A 612 89.91 0.51 -20.97
CA SER A 612 90.80 -0.52 -21.55
C SER A 612 90.13 -1.87 -21.85
N GLY A 613 89.04 -2.22 -21.14
CA GLY A 613 88.24 -3.43 -21.42
C GLY A 613 87.17 -3.25 -22.52
N GLN A 614 86.96 -2.03 -23.02
CA GLN A 614 86.02 -1.71 -24.10
C GLN A 614 86.74 -1.58 -25.45
N LEU A 615 88.02 -1.18 -25.44
CA LEU A 615 88.90 -1.14 -26.60
C LEU A 615 89.31 -2.55 -27.08
N PRO A 616 89.69 -2.73 -28.37
CA PRO A 616 90.13 -4.02 -28.87
C PRO A 616 91.43 -4.50 -28.23
N THR A 617 91.45 -5.75 -27.77
CA THR A 617 92.64 -6.46 -27.31
C THR A 617 93.11 -7.43 -28.40
N LEU A 618 94.37 -7.26 -28.83
CA LEU A 618 94.99 -8.05 -29.89
C LEU A 618 95.81 -9.22 -29.34
N ASN A 619 96.07 -10.19 -30.21
CA ASN A 619 97.03 -11.30 -30.02
C ASN A 619 98.51 -10.87 -29.97
N VAL A 620 98.80 -9.57 -30.04
CA VAL A 620 100.15 -8.97 -29.98
C VAL A 620 100.13 -7.75 -29.07
N ALA A 621 101.29 -7.36 -28.53
CA ALA A 621 101.39 -6.14 -27.73
C ALA A 621 101.09 -4.89 -28.59
N SER A 622 100.09 -4.12 -28.17
CA SER A 622 99.65 -2.90 -28.85
C SER A 622 99.18 -1.85 -27.86
N THR A 623 99.43 -0.58 -28.16
CA THR A 623 98.72 0.54 -27.53
C THR A 623 97.45 0.84 -28.32
N THR A 624 96.32 0.92 -27.63
CA THR A 624 95.03 1.24 -28.23
C THR A 624 94.46 2.50 -27.60
N SER A 625 93.97 3.41 -28.42
CA SER A 625 93.21 4.59 -28.01
C SER A 625 91.88 4.65 -28.76
N GLY A 626 90.84 5.04 -28.03
CA GLY A 626 89.53 5.38 -28.57
C GLY A 626 89.06 6.68 -27.93
N ASN A 627 88.47 7.56 -28.72
CA ASN A 627 87.89 8.81 -28.26
C ASN A 627 86.41 8.83 -28.69
N ALA A 628 85.51 8.93 -27.71
CA ALA A 628 84.07 8.99 -27.95
C ALA A 628 83.51 10.36 -27.58
N THR A 629 82.39 10.75 -28.18
CA THR A 629 81.68 11.99 -27.81
C THR A 629 81.11 11.88 -26.40
N GLY A 630 81.77 12.50 -25.40
CA GLY A 630 81.39 12.35 -23.98
C GLY A 630 80.22 13.22 -23.50
N HIS A 631 79.75 14.17 -24.31
CA HIS A 631 78.64 15.07 -23.97
C HIS A 631 77.87 15.45 -25.23
N VAL A 632 76.54 15.38 -25.18
CA VAL A 632 75.65 15.69 -26.31
C VAL A 632 74.40 16.43 -25.81
N TRP A 633 74.26 17.70 -26.18
CA TRP A 633 72.98 18.38 -26.11
C TRP A 633 72.16 18.02 -27.35
N GLN A 634 71.04 17.33 -27.16
CA GLN A 634 70.16 16.93 -28.26
C GLN A 634 69.13 18.02 -28.58
N THR A 635 68.84 18.19 -29.87
CA THR A 635 67.72 19.04 -30.33
C THR A 635 66.38 18.47 -29.89
N PRO A 636 65.34 19.30 -29.69
CA PRO A 636 64.11 18.85 -29.02
C PRO A 636 63.38 17.69 -29.72
N GLN A 637 63.03 16.67 -28.94
CA GLN A 637 62.07 15.64 -29.34
C GLN A 637 60.65 16.10 -29.03
N PHE A 638 59.70 15.71 -29.87
CA PHE A 638 58.29 16.02 -29.68
C PHE A 638 57.39 14.79 -29.85
N LEU A 639 56.22 14.84 -29.20
CA LEU A 639 55.17 13.85 -29.27
C LEU A 639 53.81 14.56 -29.27
N LEU A 640 52.94 14.22 -30.21
CA LEU A 640 51.56 14.69 -30.29
C LEU A 640 50.62 13.49 -30.19
N GLY A 641 49.49 13.62 -29.52
CA GLY A 641 48.57 12.49 -29.34
C GLY A 641 47.19 12.84 -28.82
N VAL A 642 46.38 11.79 -28.70
CA VAL A 642 45.00 11.82 -28.20
C VAL A 642 44.83 10.68 -27.18
N ASP A 643 44.12 10.98 -26.09
CA ASP A 643 43.86 10.08 -24.97
C ASP A 643 42.36 10.06 -24.69
N ASN A 644 41.75 8.88 -24.80
CA ASN A 644 40.33 8.62 -24.57
C ASN A 644 40.15 7.79 -23.29
N ARG A 645 39.17 8.16 -22.45
CA ARG A 645 38.87 7.49 -21.17
C ARG A 645 37.37 7.34 -20.92
N GLU A 646 36.77 6.31 -21.49
CA GLU A 646 35.40 5.88 -21.22
C GLU A 646 35.38 4.79 -20.12
N PRO A 647 34.28 4.59 -19.36
CA PRO A 647 34.27 3.69 -18.20
C PRO A 647 34.64 2.22 -18.47
N HIS A 648 34.49 1.76 -19.73
CA HIS A 648 34.74 0.38 -20.15
C HIS A 648 35.89 0.23 -21.14
N GLN A 649 36.39 1.34 -21.71
CA GLN A 649 37.50 1.35 -22.66
C GLN A 649 38.31 2.63 -22.57
N HIS A 650 39.63 2.51 -22.48
CA HIS A 650 40.56 3.62 -22.68
C HIS A 650 41.39 3.35 -23.93
N TRP A 651 41.74 4.38 -24.69
CA TRP A 651 42.78 4.26 -25.71
C TRP A 651 43.65 5.51 -25.76
N ARG A 652 44.93 5.34 -26.10
CA ARG A 652 45.87 6.44 -26.24
C ARG A 652 46.70 6.22 -27.50
N ALA A 653 46.67 7.19 -28.41
CA ALA A 653 47.42 7.20 -29.64
C ALA A 653 48.37 8.40 -29.65
N ALA A 654 49.63 8.21 -30.03
CA ALA A 654 50.65 9.24 -30.03
C ALA A 654 51.69 8.98 -31.13
N LEU A 655 52.10 10.03 -31.83
CA LEU A 655 53.14 10.00 -32.85
C LEU A 655 54.03 11.24 -32.72
N GLY A 656 55.29 11.10 -33.07
CA GLY A 656 56.27 12.17 -32.97
C GLY A 656 57.64 11.75 -33.47
N TRP A 657 58.65 12.56 -33.15
CA TRP A 657 60.03 12.31 -33.56
C TRP A 657 60.93 12.30 -32.33
N THR A 658 61.81 11.31 -32.27
CA THR A 658 62.92 11.29 -31.32
C THR A 658 63.86 12.44 -31.63
N SER A 659 64.64 12.85 -30.65
CA SER A 659 65.78 13.72 -30.90
C SER A 659 66.67 13.11 -31.98
N PRO A 660 67.17 13.91 -32.93
CA PRO A 660 68.25 13.53 -33.83
C PRO A 660 69.43 12.89 -33.10
N SER A 661 69.86 11.74 -33.61
CA SER A 661 71.01 11.02 -33.09
C SER A 661 72.32 11.73 -33.44
N GLY A 662 73.38 11.53 -32.65
CA GLY A 662 74.70 12.10 -32.92
C GLY A 662 75.38 11.54 -34.17
N ILE A 663 74.81 10.48 -34.74
CA ILE A 663 75.21 9.86 -36.02
C ILE A 663 74.20 10.13 -37.15
N GLY A 664 73.28 11.09 -36.93
CA GLY A 664 72.33 11.59 -37.91
C GLY A 664 70.89 11.12 -37.70
N GLY A 665 69.94 11.97 -38.11
CA GLY A 665 68.51 11.65 -38.19
C GLY A 665 67.76 11.60 -36.85
N GLY A 666 66.63 12.31 -36.77
CA GLY A 666 65.57 11.97 -35.82
C GLY A 666 64.76 10.79 -36.38
N THR A 667 64.21 9.94 -35.51
CA THR A 667 63.41 8.78 -35.94
C THR A 667 61.96 8.93 -35.49
N VAL A 668 61.01 8.32 -36.21
CA VAL A 668 59.61 8.30 -35.77
C VAL A 668 59.50 7.49 -34.46
N GLN A 669 58.92 8.12 -33.43
CA GLN A 669 58.49 7.49 -32.19
C GLN A 669 56.96 7.51 -32.09
N GLY A 670 56.38 6.61 -31.30
CA GLY A 670 54.95 6.56 -31.10
C GLY A 670 54.48 5.51 -30.11
N LEU A 671 53.24 5.67 -29.67
CA LEU A 671 52.52 4.78 -28.77
C LEU A 671 51.08 4.62 -29.28
N LEU A 672 50.62 3.38 -29.42
CA LEU A 672 49.20 3.06 -29.51
C LEU A 672 48.88 2.07 -28.39
N ARG A 673 48.01 2.43 -27.46
CA ARG A 673 47.51 1.56 -26.39
C ARG A 673 45.99 1.49 -26.44
N TYR A 674 45.45 0.29 -26.27
CA TYR A 674 44.03 0.05 -26.03
C TYR A 674 43.87 -0.74 -24.72
N THR A 675 42.97 -0.29 -23.85
CA THR A 675 42.69 -0.88 -22.53
C THR A 675 41.21 -1.17 -22.40
N PHE A 676 40.85 -2.42 -22.14
CA PHE A 676 39.49 -2.90 -21.93
C PHE A 676 39.22 -3.14 -20.44
N ILE A 677 38.07 -2.68 -19.95
CA ILE A 677 37.67 -2.72 -18.53
C ILE A 677 36.33 -3.48 -18.42
N PRO A 678 36.35 -4.83 -18.41
CA PRO A 678 35.16 -5.67 -18.59
C PRO A 678 34.13 -5.62 -17.45
N SER A 679 34.43 -5.02 -16.30
CA SER A 679 33.50 -5.02 -15.16
C SER A 679 33.83 -3.95 -14.11
N SER A 680 32.85 -3.66 -13.25
CA SER A 680 32.98 -2.82 -12.05
C SER A 680 33.89 -3.39 -10.96
N THR A 681 34.54 -4.53 -11.16
CA THR A 681 35.54 -5.09 -10.22
C THR A 681 36.85 -4.29 -10.17
N GLY A 682 37.09 -3.41 -11.15
CA GLY A 682 38.34 -2.68 -11.34
C GLY A 682 39.42 -3.49 -12.09
N SER A 683 39.09 -4.70 -12.55
CA SER A 683 39.97 -5.50 -13.42
C SER A 683 40.06 -4.88 -14.81
N ASN A 684 41.26 -4.89 -15.42
CA ASN A 684 41.50 -4.34 -16.75
C ASN A 684 42.53 -5.19 -17.52
N TRP A 685 42.51 -5.04 -18.85
CA TRP A 685 43.46 -5.65 -19.78
C TRP A 685 43.88 -4.60 -20.80
N SER A 686 45.15 -4.56 -21.19
CA SER A 686 45.60 -3.70 -22.28
C SER A 686 46.58 -4.36 -23.23
N VAL A 687 46.60 -3.84 -24.45
CA VAL A 687 47.59 -4.13 -25.47
C VAL A 687 48.20 -2.82 -25.96
N HIS A 688 49.49 -2.82 -26.28
CA HIS A 688 50.17 -1.66 -26.85
C HIS A 688 51.18 -2.00 -27.95
N LEU A 689 51.34 -1.03 -28.84
CA LEU A 689 52.47 -0.92 -29.76
C LEU A 689 53.26 0.32 -29.34
N LEU A 690 54.56 0.16 -29.08
CA LEU A 690 55.47 1.24 -28.71
C LEU A 690 56.67 1.23 -29.65
N ARG A 691 57.10 2.43 -30.07
CA ARG A 691 58.38 2.64 -30.76
C ARG A 691 59.10 3.83 -30.15
N ASP A 692 60.27 3.60 -29.57
CA ASP A 692 61.04 4.60 -28.81
C ASP A 692 62.55 4.33 -28.77
N SER A 693 63.34 5.34 -28.40
CA SER A 693 64.80 5.19 -28.21
C SER A 693 65.14 4.42 -26.94
N VAL A 694 66.12 3.51 -27.02
CA VAL A 694 66.63 2.75 -25.88
C VAL A 694 67.52 3.65 -25.01
N ARG A 695 66.93 4.30 -24.00
CA ARG A 695 67.65 5.14 -23.04
C ARG A 695 68.28 4.26 -21.95
N GLN A 696 69.52 3.83 -22.16
CA GLN A 696 70.32 3.09 -21.15
C GLN A 696 71.79 3.54 -21.09
N THR A 697 72.36 3.92 -22.24
CA THR A 697 73.74 4.36 -22.42
C THR A 697 73.77 5.43 -23.52
N LEU A 698 74.84 6.22 -23.60
CA LEU A 698 74.97 7.20 -24.68
C LEU A 698 75.00 6.52 -26.07
N LEU A 699 75.60 5.33 -26.17
CA LEU A 699 75.58 4.51 -27.38
C LEU A 699 74.17 4.03 -27.77
N SER A 700 73.40 3.51 -26.82
CA SER A 700 72.04 3.03 -27.10
C SER A 700 71.05 4.16 -27.41
N TYR A 701 71.18 5.33 -26.76
CA TYR A 701 70.26 6.44 -26.96
C TYR A 701 70.63 7.32 -28.16
N ASN A 702 71.87 7.81 -28.19
CA ASN A 702 72.32 8.81 -29.16
C ASN A 702 73.13 8.21 -30.32
N GLY A 703 73.69 7.02 -30.14
CA GLY A 703 74.77 6.52 -30.99
C GLY A 703 76.08 7.26 -30.74
N VAL A 704 77.18 6.68 -31.25
CA VAL A 704 78.51 7.28 -31.17
C VAL A 704 79.18 7.25 -32.55
N GLN A 705 80.04 8.25 -32.75
CA GLN A 705 81.14 8.16 -33.69
C GLN A 705 82.41 7.92 -32.86
N GLU A 706 83.11 6.82 -33.11
CA GLU A 706 84.41 6.53 -32.49
C GLU A 706 85.45 6.34 -33.60
N ASN A 707 86.68 6.75 -33.31
CA ASN A 707 87.84 6.45 -34.15
C ASN A 707 88.81 5.60 -33.34
N ILE A 708 88.85 4.29 -33.62
CA ILE A 708 89.65 3.33 -32.86
C ILE A 708 91.03 3.23 -33.51
N GLN A 709 92.05 3.76 -32.83
CA GLN A 709 93.45 3.69 -33.27
C GLN A 709 94.21 2.67 -32.43
N THR A 710 94.77 1.65 -33.09
CA THR A 710 95.57 0.60 -32.44
C THR A 710 96.95 0.53 -33.08
N THR A 711 98.00 0.80 -32.31
CA THR A 711 99.40 0.74 -32.78
C THR A 711 100.14 -0.43 -32.13
N THR A 712 100.65 -1.34 -32.96
CA THR A 712 101.45 -2.49 -32.55
C THR A 712 102.88 -2.09 -32.15
N THR A 713 103.58 -2.91 -31.36
CA THR A 713 105.02 -2.71 -31.08
C THR A 713 105.91 -2.72 -32.34
N ALA A 714 105.41 -3.26 -33.46
CA ALA A 714 106.07 -3.23 -34.76
C ALA A 714 105.81 -1.93 -35.56
N GLY A 715 105.23 -0.89 -34.94
CA GLY A 715 104.98 0.42 -35.56
C GLY A 715 103.84 0.45 -36.58
N ARG A 716 103.09 -0.65 -36.76
CA ARG A 716 101.90 -0.68 -37.61
C ARG A 716 100.70 -0.14 -36.83
N THR A 717 100.00 0.83 -37.41
CA THR A 717 98.73 1.36 -36.89
C THR A 717 97.56 0.87 -37.72
N LEU A 718 96.50 0.42 -37.03
CA LEU A 718 95.17 0.18 -37.56
C LEU A 718 94.29 1.35 -37.10
N ASP A 719 93.62 2.01 -38.05
CA ASP A 719 92.68 3.10 -37.77
C ASP A 719 91.29 2.74 -38.30
N LEU A 720 90.26 2.88 -37.46
CA LEU A 720 88.89 2.44 -37.72
C LEU A 720 87.87 3.50 -37.27
N PRO A 721 87.52 4.47 -38.13
CA PRO A 721 86.36 5.34 -37.95
C PRO A 721 85.07 4.53 -38.15
N TYR A 722 84.19 4.51 -37.14
CA TYR A 722 82.90 3.84 -37.25
C TYR A 722 81.78 4.61 -36.52
N THR A 723 80.55 4.52 -37.04
CA THR A 723 79.35 5.17 -36.50
C THR A 723 78.26 4.13 -36.26
N TRP A 724 77.77 4.00 -35.03
CA TRP A 724 76.75 3.00 -34.67
C TRP A 724 76.03 3.30 -33.36
N GLY A 725 74.98 2.52 -33.08
CA GLY A 725 74.12 2.66 -31.92
C GLY A 725 72.78 3.29 -32.31
N ALA A 726 72.33 4.29 -31.56
CA ALA A 726 71.02 4.94 -31.74
C ALA A 726 69.89 3.89 -31.84
N ALA A 727 69.84 3.03 -30.82
CA ALA A 727 68.96 1.88 -30.77
C ALA A 727 67.50 2.30 -30.54
N ILE A 728 66.63 1.86 -31.45
CA ILE A 728 65.19 2.01 -31.40
C ILE A 728 64.56 0.67 -31.06
N ARG A 729 63.81 0.64 -29.94
CA ARG A 729 62.95 -0.46 -29.53
C ARG A 729 61.63 -0.38 -30.32
N ASN A 730 61.19 -1.50 -30.85
CA ASN A 730 59.84 -1.70 -31.37
C ASN A 730 59.21 -2.80 -30.50
N GLN A 731 58.18 -2.46 -29.73
CA GLN A 731 57.62 -3.33 -28.70
C GLN A 731 56.14 -3.59 -28.94
N VAL A 732 55.75 -4.86 -28.96
CA VAL A 732 54.35 -5.30 -28.80
C VAL A 732 54.18 -5.71 -27.35
N GLY A 733 53.23 -5.12 -26.65
CA GLY A 733 52.95 -5.41 -25.24
C GLY A 733 51.53 -5.86 -24.99
N ALA A 734 51.37 -6.70 -23.98
CA ALA A 734 50.10 -7.05 -23.37
C ALA A 734 50.23 -7.02 -21.85
N SER A 735 49.24 -6.48 -21.16
CA SER A 735 49.21 -6.35 -19.70
C SER A 735 47.81 -6.59 -19.15
N GLY A 736 47.73 -7.10 -17.93
CA GLY A 736 46.47 -7.48 -17.29
C GLY A 736 46.52 -7.31 -15.78
N TYR A 737 45.45 -6.73 -15.23
CA TYR A 737 45.21 -6.59 -13.80
C TYR A 737 43.86 -7.22 -13.46
N LEU A 738 43.89 -8.28 -12.65
CA LEU A 738 42.69 -8.91 -12.08
C LEU A 738 42.58 -8.50 -10.62
N SER A 739 41.47 -7.83 -10.26
CA SER A 739 41.29 -7.27 -8.92
C SER A 739 40.69 -8.29 -7.94
N GLY A 740 41.35 -8.48 -6.79
CA GLY A 740 40.80 -9.22 -5.64
C GLY A 740 39.81 -8.41 -4.79
N GLY A 741 39.54 -7.15 -5.17
CA GLY A 741 38.80 -6.21 -4.32
C GLY A 741 39.53 -5.93 -3.00
N LYS A 742 38.78 -5.55 -1.95
CA LYS A 742 39.36 -5.08 -0.68
C LYS A 742 40.07 -6.17 0.16
N HIS A 743 39.82 -7.46 -0.12
CA HIS A 743 40.27 -8.56 0.76
C HIS A 743 40.88 -9.76 0.01
N GLY A 744 40.71 -9.86 -1.31
CA GLY A 744 41.26 -10.93 -2.14
C GLY A 744 42.67 -10.61 -2.64
N TRP A 745 43.26 -11.57 -3.35
CA TRP A 745 44.50 -11.36 -4.10
C TRP A 745 44.18 -10.65 -5.42
N SER A 746 44.91 -9.59 -5.74
CA SER A 746 44.98 -9.06 -7.10
C SER A 746 46.14 -9.71 -7.85
N LEU A 747 45.94 -10.03 -9.12
CA LEU A 747 46.98 -10.56 -10.00
C LEU A 747 47.38 -9.50 -11.03
N ILE A 748 48.68 -9.32 -11.22
CA ILE A 748 49.30 -8.46 -12.24
C ILE A 748 50.08 -9.37 -13.18
N GLY A 749 49.94 -9.17 -14.49
CA GLY A 749 50.77 -9.82 -15.49
C GLY A 749 51.09 -8.88 -16.65
N THR A 750 52.34 -8.87 -17.10
CA THR A 750 52.79 -8.18 -18.33
C THR A 750 53.57 -9.15 -19.22
N LEU A 751 53.51 -8.92 -20.53
CA LEU A 751 54.34 -9.57 -21.53
C LEU A 751 54.72 -8.53 -22.58
N HIS A 752 56.02 -8.36 -22.80
CA HIS A 752 56.59 -7.49 -23.82
C HIS A 752 57.41 -8.31 -24.80
N LEU A 753 57.15 -8.13 -26.10
CA LEU A 753 57.92 -8.70 -27.20
C LEU A 753 58.63 -7.56 -27.93
N ASN A 754 59.96 -7.61 -27.94
CA ASN A 754 60.84 -6.53 -28.35
C ASN A 754 61.64 -6.90 -29.61
N ALA A 755 61.64 -5.99 -30.59
CA ALA A 755 62.56 -5.97 -31.72
C ALA A 755 63.38 -4.68 -31.66
N VAL A 756 64.63 -4.79 -31.19
CA VAL A 756 65.56 -3.66 -31.10
C VAL A 756 66.38 -3.58 -32.38
N THR A 757 66.40 -2.39 -32.96
CA THR A 757 67.04 -2.01 -34.23
C THR A 757 67.90 -0.77 -34.01
N GLY A 758 68.83 -0.44 -34.91
CA GLY A 758 69.60 0.81 -34.79
C GLY A 758 70.57 0.98 -35.95
N GLN A 759 71.33 2.07 -35.94
CA GLN A 759 72.32 2.33 -36.98
C GLN A 759 73.51 1.38 -36.80
N ASN A 760 73.85 0.63 -37.87
CA ASN A 760 75.04 -0.22 -37.93
C ASN A 760 75.18 -1.29 -36.83
N ILE A 761 74.09 -1.63 -36.13
CA ILE A 761 74.00 -2.72 -35.14
C ILE A 761 73.10 -3.85 -35.64
N GLN A 762 73.33 -5.07 -35.15
CA GLN A 762 72.47 -6.21 -35.52
C GLN A 762 71.11 -6.15 -34.81
N THR A 763 70.02 -6.36 -35.55
CA THR A 763 68.67 -6.51 -34.99
C THR A 763 68.63 -7.61 -33.93
N ASN A 764 68.09 -7.29 -32.76
CA ASN A 764 67.99 -8.19 -31.62
C ASN A 764 66.52 -8.36 -31.24
N PHE A 765 66.12 -9.60 -30.97
CA PHE A 765 64.78 -9.93 -30.53
C PHE A 765 64.83 -10.38 -29.08
N GLY A 766 63.86 -9.95 -28.28
CA GLY A 766 63.77 -10.34 -26.87
C GLY A 766 62.34 -10.33 -26.35
N ALA A 767 62.17 -10.89 -25.17
CA ALA A 767 60.91 -10.91 -24.45
C ALA A 767 61.14 -10.64 -22.96
N SER A 768 60.22 -9.91 -22.32
CA SER A 768 60.19 -9.77 -20.87
C SER A 768 58.78 -9.91 -20.31
N THR A 769 58.68 -10.32 -19.05
CA THR A 769 57.42 -10.52 -18.34
C THR A 769 57.58 -10.20 -16.85
N TYR A 770 56.58 -9.53 -16.28
CA TYR A 770 56.41 -9.37 -14.85
C TYR A 770 55.11 -10.04 -14.43
N LEU A 771 55.16 -10.93 -13.45
CA LEU A 771 54.00 -11.57 -12.84
C LEU A 771 54.01 -11.29 -11.33
N ALA A 772 52.89 -10.87 -10.76
CA ALA A 772 52.77 -10.66 -9.31
C ALA A 772 51.39 -11.03 -8.77
N ALA A 773 51.37 -11.58 -7.54
CA ALA A 773 50.16 -11.79 -6.77
C ALA A 773 50.22 -10.90 -5.53
N MET A 774 49.41 -9.85 -5.49
CA MET A 774 49.43 -8.81 -4.45
C MET A 774 48.21 -8.93 -3.54
N LYS A 775 48.42 -9.02 -2.22
CA LYS A 775 47.34 -9.04 -1.23
C LYS A 775 47.27 -7.72 -0.46
N PRO A 776 46.08 -7.12 -0.25
CA PRO A 776 45.90 -6.03 0.71
C PRO A 776 46.29 -6.48 2.13
N VAL A 777 47.19 -5.73 2.77
CA VAL A 777 47.63 -5.96 4.16
C VAL A 777 47.21 -4.84 5.11
N PHE A 778 47.00 -3.62 4.61
CA PHE A 778 46.46 -2.51 5.39
C PHE A 778 45.57 -1.62 4.51
N THR A 779 44.36 -1.32 4.98
CA THR A 779 43.37 -0.49 4.27
C THR A 779 42.62 0.39 5.27
N GLY A 780 43.02 1.64 5.43
CA GLY A 780 42.47 2.54 6.47
C GLY A 780 43.10 3.92 6.45
N ALA A 781 42.40 4.93 6.99
CA ALA A 781 42.89 6.32 7.07
C ALA A 781 43.47 6.89 5.76
N GLY A 782 42.86 6.55 4.61
CA GLY A 782 43.35 6.98 3.29
C GLY A 782 44.58 6.23 2.78
N TRP A 783 45.03 5.16 3.45
CA TRP A 783 46.09 4.26 2.98
C TRP A 783 45.52 2.99 2.34
N TRP A 784 46.24 2.50 1.34
CA TRP A 784 46.08 1.21 0.70
C TRP A 784 47.46 0.57 0.54
N VAL A 785 47.76 -0.44 1.35
CA VAL A 785 49.05 -1.16 1.31
C VAL A 785 48.81 -2.61 0.89
N THR A 786 49.56 -3.03 -0.12
CA THR A 786 49.55 -4.39 -0.66
C THR A 786 50.95 -4.99 -0.62
N VAL A 787 51.04 -6.30 -0.37
CA VAL A 787 52.31 -7.04 -0.34
C VAL A 787 52.08 -8.41 -0.98
N GLY A 788 53.08 -8.95 -1.67
CA GLY A 788 53.05 -10.33 -2.16
C GLY A 788 54.22 -10.70 -3.08
N PRO A 789 54.30 -11.98 -3.47
CA PRO A 789 55.36 -12.47 -4.34
C PRO A 789 55.20 -11.93 -5.77
N SER A 790 56.34 -11.69 -6.40
CA SER A 790 56.45 -11.36 -7.82
C SER A 790 57.63 -12.09 -8.48
N VAL A 791 57.65 -12.10 -9.80
CA VAL A 791 58.79 -12.54 -10.60
C VAL A 791 58.91 -11.65 -11.84
N TYR A 792 60.12 -11.15 -12.08
CA TYR A 792 60.51 -10.58 -13.36
C TYR A 792 61.36 -11.60 -14.12
N ALA A 793 61.18 -11.70 -15.44
CA ALA A 793 62.03 -12.49 -16.31
C ALA A 793 62.23 -11.81 -17.67
N GLU A 794 63.43 -11.94 -18.24
CA GLU A 794 63.81 -11.29 -19.49
C GLU A 794 64.85 -12.11 -20.26
N THR A 795 64.77 -12.10 -21.59
CA THR A 795 65.66 -12.84 -22.50
C THR A 795 65.78 -12.15 -23.85
N TYR A 796 66.97 -12.22 -24.46
CA TYR A 796 67.28 -11.74 -25.81
C TYR A 796 68.07 -12.79 -26.60
N ALA A 797 67.82 -12.86 -27.90
CA ALA A 797 68.49 -13.76 -28.84
C ALA A 797 70.00 -13.49 -28.99
N ARG A 798 70.48 -12.28 -28.63
CA ARG A 798 71.89 -11.87 -28.68
C ARG A 798 72.23 -10.99 -27.49
N ASN A 799 73.46 -11.11 -26.99
CA ASN A 799 74.03 -10.11 -26.08
C ASN A 799 74.44 -8.88 -26.91
N ALA A 800 73.86 -7.73 -26.58
CA ALA A 800 74.15 -6.43 -27.19
C ALA A 800 74.54 -5.37 -26.15
N ASP A 801 74.92 -5.81 -24.94
CA ASP A 801 75.37 -4.99 -23.81
C ASP A 801 76.80 -4.45 -24.00
N PHE A 802 77.58 -5.09 -24.89
CA PHE A 802 78.91 -4.64 -25.29
C PHE A 802 78.85 -3.27 -25.99
N THR A 803 79.92 -2.48 -25.83
CA THR A 803 79.98 -1.09 -26.32
C THR A 803 80.82 -0.91 -27.59
N SER A 804 81.15 -2.00 -28.28
CA SER A 804 82.04 -2.03 -29.46
C SER A 804 81.27 -2.03 -30.80
N PRO A 805 81.94 -1.72 -31.93
CA PRO A 805 81.34 -1.61 -33.25
C PRO A 805 80.38 -2.75 -33.63
N GLY A 806 79.09 -2.42 -33.73
CA GLY A 806 78.03 -3.34 -34.12
C GLY A 806 77.16 -3.90 -32.97
N TYR A 807 77.48 -3.56 -31.72
CA TYR A 807 76.63 -3.79 -30.56
C TYR A 807 75.93 -2.51 -30.11
N GLY A 808 74.81 -2.64 -29.41
CA GLY A 808 73.96 -1.49 -29.05
C GLY A 808 74.30 -0.82 -27.72
N GLY A 809 75.17 -1.40 -26.89
CA GLY A 809 75.44 -0.94 -25.53
C GLY A 809 74.20 -0.92 -24.64
N TYR A 810 73.31 -1.91 -24.73
CA TYR A 810 72.13 -2.01 -23.88
C TYR A 810 71.95 -3.42 -23.29
N PHE A 811 71.45 -3.45 -22.07
CA PHE A 811 71.32 -4.66 -21.28
C PHE A 811 70.37 -5.65 -21.97
N SER A 812 70.91 -6.81 -22.35
CA SER A 812 70.23 -7.78 -23.21
C SER A 812 70.65 -9.24 -22.90
N PRO A 813 70.28 -9.74 -21.70
CA PRO A 813 70.70 -11.06 -21.22
C PRO A 813 70.03 -12.19 -22.00
N GLN A 814 70.67 -13.36 -22.04
CA GLN A 814 70.11 -14.56 -22.67
C GLN A 814 69.15 -15.27 -21.70
N MET A 815 69.42 -15.14 -20.40
CA MET A 815 68.49 -15.47 -19.33
C MET A 815 68.67 -14.48 -18.20
N MET A 816 67.56 -13.87 -17.76
CA MET A 816 67.48 -13.24 -16.45
C MET A 816 66.16 -13.62 -15.79
N VAL A 817 66.20 -14.00 -14.51
CA VAL A 817 65.02 -14.33 -13.70
C VAL A 817 65.23 -13.80 -12.28
N GLN A 818 64.24 -13.07 -11.74
CA GLN A 818 64.28 -12.44 -10.42
C GLN A 818 62.94 -12.64 -9.67
N PRO A 819 62.73 -13.75 -8.96
CA PRO A 819 61.70 -13.84 -7.93
C PRO A 819 61.96 -12.81 -6.82
N SER A 820 60.93 -12.10 -6.41
CA SER A 820 60.99 -11.00 -5.46
C SER A 820 59.79 -11.00 -4.50
N LEU A 821 59.95 -10.33 -3.36
CA LEU A 821 58.84 -9.85 -2.55
C LEU A 821 58.56 -8.39 -2.94
N SER A 822 57.35 -8.13 -3.46
CA SER A 822 56.89 -6.78 -3.81
C SER A 822 55.98 -6.21 -2.73
N ALA A 823 56.08 -4.91 -2.50
CA ALA A 823 55.21 -4.11 -1.66
C ALA A 823 54.80 -2.83 -2.38
N SER A 824 53.54 -2.42 -2.28
CA SER A 824 53.07 -1.14 -2.80
C SER A 824 52.12 -0.49 -1.80
N ALA A 825 52.41 0.77 -1.46
CA ALA A 825 51.67 1.60 -0.53
C ALA A 825 51.23 2.90 -1.21
N SER A 826 49.92 3.08 -1.35
CA SER A 826 49.30 4.33 -1.79
C SER A 826 48.70 5.05 -0.59
N HIS A 827 48.84 6.37 -0.52
CA HIS A 827 48.16 7.23 0.44
C HIS A 827 47.56 8.45 -0.26
N TRP A 828 46.35 8.84 0.15
CA TRP A 828 45.65 10.02 -0.38
C TRP A 828 45.13 10.90 0.76
N TRP A 829 45.30 12.21 0.61
CA TRP A 829 44.85 13.24 1.55
C TRP A 829 44.13 14.38 0.80
N HIS A 830 43.74 15.45 1.51
CA HIS A 830 43.06 16.57 0.88
C HIS A 830 43.97 17.31 -0.10
N GLY A 831 43.73 17.12 -1.40
CA GLY A 831 44.47 17.78 -2.48
C GLY A 831 45.80 17.13 -2.85
N GLY A 832 46.15 15.96 -2.30
CA GLY A 832 47.41 15.29 -2.64
C GLY A 832 47.41 13.79 -2.37
N GLY A 833 48.50 13.14 -2.73
CA GLY A 833 48.69 11.71 -2.57
C GLY A 833 50.10 11.26 -2.95
N VAL A 834 50.52 10.11 -2.43
CA VAL A 834 51.80 9.48 -2.75
C VAL A 834 51.57 8.00 -3.06
N ASN A 835 52.35 7.47 -3.99
CA ASN A 835 52.45 6.04 -4.29
C ASN A 835 53.91 5.62 -4.12
N ILE A 836 54.13 4.59 -3.31
CA ILE A 836 55.43 3.99 -3.06
C ILE A 836 55.35 2.53 -3.52
N SER A 837 56.31 2.08 -4.31
CA SER A 837 56.42 0.70 -4.78
C SER A 837 57.85 0.21 -4.59
N ALA A 838 58.03 -0.88 -3.86
CA ALA A 838 59.32 -1.49 -3.59
C ALA A 838 59.29 -2.98 -3.94
N ALA A 839 60.42 -3.51 -4.42
CA ALA A 839 60.63 -4.94 -4.63
C ALA A 839 62.06 -5.31 -4.23
N VAL A 840 62.22 -6.43 -3.53
CA VAL A 840 63.53 -7.01 -3.20
C VAL A 840 63.47 -8.50 -3.48
N GLY A 841 64.48 -9.03 -4.16
CA GLY A 841 64.52 -10.41 -4.61
C GLY A 841 65.93 -10.91 -4.87
N TYR A 842 66.03 -12.09 -5.47
CA TYR A 842 67.29 -12.70 -5.86
C TYR A 842 67.30 -12.91 -7.37
N GLN A 843 68.29 -12.36 -8.06
CA GLN A 843 68.39 -12.43 -9.51
C GLN A 843 69.42 -13.46 -9.93
N TRP A 844 69.07 -14.32 -10.89
CA TRP A 844 70.03 -15.05 -11.71
C TRP A 844 70.14 -14.39 -13.09
N LEU A 845 71.37 -14.35 -13.60
CA LEU A 845 71.74 -13.66 -14.84
C LEU A 845 72.72 -14.52 -15.65
N HIS A 846 72.47 -14.65 -16.95
CA HIS A 846 73.43 -15.19 -17.92
C HIS A 846 73.47 -14.32 -19.19
N GLN A 847 74.68 -13.97 -19.60
CA GLN A 847 74.98 -13.22 -20.81
C GLN A 847 76.01 -14.01 -21.64
N ALA A 848 75.67 -14.30 -22.89
CA ALA A 848 76.56 -14.98 -23.82
C ALA A 848 77.73 -14.08 -24.24
N GLY A 849 78.86 -14.72 -24.58
CA GLY A 849 79.99 -14.06 -25.21
C GLY A 849 79.72 -13.70 -26.67
N GLY A 850 80.69 -13.05 -27.32
CA GLY A 850 80.58 -12.64 -28.71
C GLY A 850 81.90 -12.15 -29.32
N PRO A 851 82.03 -12.10 -30.66
CA PRO A 851 83.20 -11.51 -31.30
C PRO A 851 83.30 -10.00 -30.99
N TYR A 852 84.50 -9.43 -30.95
CA TYR A 852 84.68 -8.00 -30.62
C TYR A 852 83.83 -7.05 -31.50
N LEU A 853 83.81 -7.28 -32.81
CA LEU A 853 82.95 -6.55 -33.75
C LEU A 853 81.62 -7.29 -33.88
N GLY A 854 80.51 -6.71 -33.43
CA GLY A 854 79.19 -7.37 -33.39
C GLY A 854 78.54 -7.55 -34.77
N PHE A 855 78.78 -6.63 -35.71
CA PHE A 855 78.12 -6.59 -37.01
C PHE A 855 78.86 -7.44 -38.06
N SER A 856 78.17 -8.42 -38.67
CA SER A 856 78.81 -9.37 -39.61
C SER A 856 79.46 -8.71 -40.85
N PRO A 857 78.83 -7.73 -41.54
CA PRO A 857 79.47 -7.04 -42.66
C PRO A 857 80.76 -6.32 -42.26
N LEU A 858 80.79 -5.67 -41.09
CA LEU A 858 82.01 -5.02 -40.57
C LEU A 858 83.12 -6.03 -40.29
N ARG A 859 82.78 -7.19 -39.69
CA ARG A 859 83.75 -8.29 -39.53
C ARG A 859 84.36 -8.70 -40.88
N SER A 860 83.54 -8.86 -41.90
CA SER A 860 84.01 -9.22 -43.25
C SER A 860 84.88 -8.13 -43.89
N GLN A 861 84.54 -6.85 -43.72
CA GLN A 861 85.32 -5.71 -44.24
C GLN A 861 86.71 -5.61 -43.58
N VAL A 862 86.78 -5.75 -42.25
CA VAL A 862 88.02 -5.54 -41.47
C VAL A 862 88.90 -6.81 -41.43
N ALA A 863 88.35 -8.00 -41.68
CA ALA A 863 89.09 -9.27 -41.65
C ALA A 863 90.31 -9.31 -42.60
N ALA A 864 90.23 -8.69 -43.78
CA ALA A 864 91.35 -8.65 -44.72
C ALA A 864 92.53 -7.82 -44.16
N SER A 865 92.24 -6.66 -43.57
CA SER A 865 93.23 -5.78 -42.95
C SER A 865 93.86 -6.38 -41.69
N LEU A 866 93.08 -7.10 -40.89
CA LEU A 866 93.58 -7.86 -39.73
C LEU A 866 94.46 -9.03 -40.18
N GLY A 867 93.99 -9.84 -41.13
CA GLY A 867 94.69 -11.03 -41.63
C GLY A 867 96.05 -10.69 -42.26
N THR A 868 96.10 -9.66 -43.11
CA THR A 868 97.36 -9.17 -43.72
C THR A 868 98.37 -8.63 -42.70
N GLN A 869 97.92 -8.20 -41.51
CA GLN A 869 98.79 -7.73 -40.43
C GLN A 869 99.13 -8.82 -39.39
N GLY A 870 98.52 -10.02 -39.46
CA GLY A 870 98.68 -11.10 -38.49
C GLY A 870 97.87 -10.94 -37.20
N LEU A 871 96.85 -10.08 -37.23
CA LEU A 871 96.11 -9.62 -36.06
C LEU A 871 94.81 -10.40 -35.85
N VAL A 872 94.50 -10.70 -34.59
CA VAL A 872 93.23 -11.31 -34.16
C VAL A 872 92.65 -10.51 -33.01
N LEU A 873 91.39 -10.12 -33.14
CA LEU A 873 90.61 -9.47 -32.09
C LEU A 873 90.08 -10.51 -31.09
N SER A 874 90.36 -10.31 -29.80
CA SER A 874 89.86 -11.20 -28.74
C SER A 874 88.33 -11.12 -28.61
N PRO A 875 87.59 -12.24 -28.52
CA PRO A 875 86.16 -12.22 -28.27
C PRO A 875 85.84 -11.88 -26.81
N TYR A 876 84.65 -11.33 -26.57
CA TYR A 876 84.07 -11.24 -25.24
C TYR A 876 83.71 -12.63 -24.72
N ALA A 877 84.14 -12.95 -23.50
CA ALA A 877 83.69 -14.13 -22.77
C ALA A 877 82.21 -14.01 -22.36
N SER A 878 81.56 -15.15 -22.17
CA SER A 878 80.25 -15.22 -21.52
C SER A 878 80.37 -14.94 -20.02
N SER A 879 79.42 -14.23 -19.44
CA SER A 879 79.29 -14.03 -18.00
C SER A 879 78.03 -14.70 -17.44
N SER A 880 78.12 -15.10 -16.17
CA SER A 880 76.97 -15.52 -15.37
C SER A 880 77.09 -14.88 -14.00
N GLY A 881 75.98 -14.41 -13.45
CA GLY A 881 75.96 -13.70 -12.18
C GLY A 881 74.71 -14.03 -11.36
N HIS A 882 74.83 -13.88 -10.05
CA HIS A 882 73.70 -13.95 -9.14
C HIS A 882 73.93 -13.01 -7.96
N ASN A 883 72.89 -12.28 -7.55
CA ASN A 883 72.94 -11.44 -6.35
C ASN A 883 71.53 -11.07 -5.89
N ILE A 884 71.43 -10.47 -4.70
CA ILE A 884 70.25 -9.70 -4.31
C ILE A 884 70.06 -8.55 -5.30
N ALA A 885 68.82 -8.37 -5.76
CA ALA A 885 68.41 -7.28 -6.64
C ALA A 885 67.16 -6.61 -6.07
N GLY A 886 66.95 -5.34 -6.38
CA GLY A 886 65.78 -4.62 -5.89
C GLY A 886 65.56 -3.27 -6.53
N SER A 887 64.38 -2.72 -6.29
CA SER A 887 63.95 -1.43 -6.78
C SER A 887 63.03 -0.73 -5.78
N VAL A 888 63.16 0.59 -5.65
CA VAL A 888 62.21 1.46 -4.94
C VAL A 888 61.80 2.59 -5.89
N ASN A 889 60.53 2.93 -5.91
CA ASN A 889 59.96 4.01 -6.70
C ASN A 889 58.91 4.76 -5.87
N VAL A 890 58.91 6.09 -5.98
CA VAL A 890 58.04 7.02 -5.25
C VAL A 890 57.49 8.04 -6.24
N VAL A 891 56.17 8.24 -6.25
CA VAL A 891 55.48 9.27 -7.05
C VAL A 891 54.54 10.06 -6.14
N LEU A 892 54.70 11.37 -6.11
CA LEU A 892 53.98 12.33 -5.26
C LEU A 892 53.26 13.36 -6.14
N THR A 893 52.02 13.69 -5.81
CA THR A 893 51.32 14.85 -6.39
C THR A 893 50.67 15.66 -5.28
N GLN A 894 50.84 16.99 -5.31
CA GLN A 894 50.28 17.92 -4.34
C GLN A 894 49.67 19.15 -5.04
N ARG A 895 48.40 19.45 -4.75
CA ARG A 895 47.74 20.70 -5.15
C ARG A 895 48.29 21.86 -4.32
N LEU A 896 48.82 22.88 -4.97
CA LEU A 896 49.36 24.08 -4.33
C LEU A 896 48.29 25.19 -4.20
N SER A 897 47.34 25.27 -5.14
CA SER A 897 46.25 26.25 -5.13
C SER A 897 45.03 25.75 -5.92
N THR A 898 44.06 26.63 -6.21
CA THR A 898 42.91 26.29 -7.08
C THR A 898 43.34 25.70 -8.43
N HIS A 899 44.41 26.22 -9.04
CA HIS A 899 44.85 25.84 -10.39
C HIS A 899 46.25 25.20 -10.45
N TRP A 900 47.11 25.44 -9.45
CA TRP A 900 48.49 24.95 -9.45
C TRP A 900 48.65 23.60 -8.73
N TYR A 901 49.43 22.72 -9.34
CA TYR A 901 49.82 21.40 -8.84
C TYR A 901 51.33 21.22 -8.97
N LEU A 902 51.90 20.43 -8.06
CA LEU A 902 53.27 19.94 -8.08
C LEU A 902 53.22 18.41 -8.24
N ASP A 903 53.94 17.89 -9.21
CA ASP A 903 54.13 16.46 -9.44
C ASP A 903 55.63 16.13 -9.30
N ALA A 904 55.98 15.15 -8.48
CA ALA A 904 57.35 14.82 -8.12
C ALA A 904 57.56 13.31 -8.09
N GLY A 905 58.80 12.86 -8.27
CA GLY A 905 59.12 11.45 -8.21
C GLY A 905 60.60 11.14 -8.01
N ALA A 906 60.88 9.92 -7.61
CA ALA A 906 62.21 9.36 -7.51
C ALA A 906 62.15 7.83 -7.62
N ALA A 907 63.11 7.24 -8.33
CA ALA A 907 63.28 5.80 -8.42
C ALA A 907 64.76 5.39 -8.32
N TYR A 908 64.99 4.22 -7.75
CA TYR A 908 66.31 3.60 -7.65
C TYR A 908 66.19 2.10 -7.88
N GLN A 909 67.04 1.54 -8.73
CA GLN A 909 67.16 0.11 -8.98
C GLN A 909 68.64 -0.31 -8.86
N ALA A 910 68.89 -1.43 -8.20
CA ALA A 910 70.20 -2.07 -8.14
C ALA A 910 70.06 -3.57 -8.45
N ASN A 911 70.89 -4.07 -9.35
CA ASN A 911 70.92 -5.47 -9.75
C ASN A 911 72.36 -5.91 -10.13
N PRO A 912 72.65 -7.22 -10.34
CA PRO A 912 73.96 -7.72 -10.74
C PRO A 912 74.66 -7.05 -11.93
N ALA A 913 73.93 -6.41 -12.85
CA ALA A 913 74.49 -5.82 -14.08
C ALA A 913 74.60 -4.29 -14.01
N PHE A 914 73.62 -3.60 -13.42
CA PHE A 914 73.60 -2.14 -13.35
C PHE A 914 72.92 -1.59 -12.10
N GLN A 915 73.28 -0.35 -11.79
CA GLN A 915 72.56 0.53 -10.87
C GLN A 915 71.96 1.69 -11.69
N GLN A 916 70.75 2.11 -11.33
CA GLN A 916 70.05 3.20 -11.99
C GLN A 916 69.28 4.04 -10.98
N ALA A 917 69.48 5.35 -11.01
CA ALA A 917 68.74 6.35 -10.23
C ALA A 917 67.98 7.29 -11.18
N GLN A 918 66.79 7.71 -10.78
CA GLN A 918 65.95 8.68 -11.48
C GLN A 918 65.31 9.64 -10.47
N ALA A 919 65.16 10.91 -10.83
CA ALA A 919 64.41 11.91 -10.08
C ALA A 919 63.88 13.00 -11.03
N GLY A 920 63.07 13.93 -10.53
CA GLY A 920 62.45 14.96 -11.36
C GLY A 920 61.20 15.59 -10.76
N LEU A 921 60.78 16.69 -11.37
CA LEU A 921 59.77 17.60 -10.85
C LEU A 921 59.03 18.31 -12.00
N ASP A 922 57.70 18.26 -12.00
CA ASP A 922 56.80 19.00 -12.89
C ASP A 922 55.92 19.96 -12.08
N ILE A 923 55.79 21.21 -12.54
CA ILE A 923 54.82 22.19 -12.04
C ILE A 923 53.71 22.34 -13.09
N ARG A 924 52.47 22.10 -12.68
CA ARG A 924 51.29 21.95 -13.56
C ARG A 924 50.21 22.98 -13.24
N TYR A 925 49.86 23.80 -14.23
CA TYR A 925 48.72 24.72 -14.19
C TYR A 925 47.52 24.13 -14.91
N VAL A 926 46.40 23.98 -14.20
CA VAL A 926 45.15 23.42 -14.71
C VAL A 926 44.17 24.57 -15.01
N PHE A 927 43.57 24.57 -16.20
CA PHE A 927 42.65 25.62 -16.64
C PHE A 927 41.20 25.33 -16.22
N GLY A 928 40.48 26.38 -15.77
CA GLY A 928 39.05 26.37 -15.46
C GLY A 928 38.68 25.84 -14.07
N GLU A 929 37.42 26.05 -13.67
CA GLU A 929 36.88 25.73 -12.33
C GLU A 929 36.68 24.22 -12.06
N ASN A 930 37.55 23.36 -12.59
CA ASN A 930 37.35 21.92 -12.52
C ASN A 930 37.69 21.38 -11.13
N HIS A 931 36.72 21.44 -10.22
CA HIS A 931 36.74 20.93 -8.83
C HIS A 931 36.93 19.39 -8.72
N ALA A 932 37.33 18.74 -9.80
CA ALA A 932 37.39 17.28 -9.91
C ALA A 932 38.40 16.67 -8.93
N ARG A 933 37.94 15.71 -8.13
CA ARG A 933 38.77 14.83 -7.27
C ARG A 933 39.61 13.83 -8.07
N THR A 934 39.81 14.04 -9.38
CA THR A 934 40.64 13.20 -10.24
C THR A 934 42.12 13.42 -9.90
N PHE A 935 42.55 12.77 -8.83
CA PHE A 935 43.95 12.54 -8.50
C PHE A 935 44.56 11.64 -9.58
N ILE A 936 44.92 12.26 -10.71
CA ILE A 936 45.72 11.68 -11.77
C ILE A 936 47.12 12.30 -11.60
N PRO A 937 48.08 11.55 -11.03
CA PRO A 937 49.48 11.94 -11.08
C PRO A 937 49.87 12.24 -12.52
N ALA A 938 50.77 13.19 -12.74
CA ALA A 938 51.49 13.20 -14.01
C ALA A 938 52.13 11.81 -14.17
N GLN A 939 51.75 11.07 -15.23
CA GLN A 939 52.45 9.83 -15.56
C GLN A 939 53.87 10.21 -15.88
N TYR A 940 54.81 9.77 -15.05
CA TYR A 940 56.20 10.19 -15.10
C TYR A 940 56.79 9.90 -16.48
N VAL A 941 57.02 10.95 -17.30
CA VAL A 941 57.33 10.75 -18.73
C VAL A 941 58.80 10.42 -19.00
N ALA A 942 59.57 10.14 -17.94
CA ALA A 942 60.92 9.57 -17.98
C ALA A 942 60.87 8.06 -18.33
N GLY A 943 60.41 7.75 -19.55
CA GLY A 943 60.40 6.39 -20.10
C GLY A 943 59.00 5.87 -20.45
N MET A 944 58.58 6.11 -21.69
CA MET A 944 57.49 5.32 -22.29
C MET A 944 57.88 3.83 -22.21
N GLY A 945 57.00 2.99 -21.65
CA GLY A 945 57.28 1.55 -21.50
C GLY A 945 58.38 1.18 -20.50
N ARG A 946 58.57 1.95 -19.41
CA ARG A 946 59.26 1.47 -18.18
C ARG A 946 58.33 1.26 -16.97
N TYR A 947 57.12 1.84 -16.98
CA TYR A 947 56.11 1.67 -15.92
C TYR A 947 54.78 1.16 -16.51
N GLU A 948 54.62 -0.17 -16.50
CA GLU A 948 53.34 -0.89 -16.53
C GLU A 948 53.27 -1.86 -15.34
#